data_AF-A0A2V8QNP5-F1
#
_entry.id   AF-A0A2V8QNP5-F1
#
_cell.length_a   1.000
_cell.length_b   1.000
_cell.length_c   1.000
_cell.angle_alpha   90.00
_cell.angle_beta   90.00
_cell.angle_gamma   90.00
#
_symmetry.space_group_name_H-M   'P 1'
#
loop_
_entity.id
_entity.type
_entity.pdbx_description
1 polymer ?
#
loop_
_entity_poly.entity_id
_entity_poly.type
_entity_poly.pdbx_seq_one_letter_code
_entity_poly.pdbx_strand_id
1 'polypeptide(L)'
;FRDLDFAAYVTDPTTNRTEQRRFTLRLTKDPVHLYVAEGRYGQAKGMPLAFYLSTFYADGKPAQCEVTIVEQGATTIVRPPGQASQEVKEPDRAILKVRTNRYGVAKVSGPAVKSDESRSNIPLRFVARDREGRAGHYSEDFWLRNTDSNSAEVRVETDKTLYREGEPVAVEVTASRPRMTVVVDAASDGRVLTSKTVRLAGGRASLVIPYREEFRDALAISATDAGPQEDDSDYDYSFGARTVVFPRDRELKLDVRLSQKSFRPGEEAGAEFAVREAGGRRPLSALGVVVFDKAVEERARTDEEFSRNFGFGGCLYGFWYAAGDIAGVTQRDIEQLDLSRPVPDGLEAVAEMLYNGSRAYDEHSVFGGTEFARDQREVFSDLVGAQLKPAQDAINKRYDASAEYPSDEASLARILNSAGVDFAALRDPWGRPYRAQFSFARDLDLLDIKSDGADERAGTDDDFTAARFAWPYFRAVGERINRAAADYHKRTSGYVRDLPTLKDELRREGFDLERLRDRWGQPYRFDFGVVGSNYTIKVESGGANKMFESPRVAGSDDFPVWTSLTDYFAETRASVDAVLAARLRGMGDFPQTEASLRETLRRAGVKYEELADGWGNRIYATFSKETRFTDRVTFEDRRRYDPVHETHKEIKPITQTLYALALRSVGPDGKTNTP
;
A
#
# COMPACT_ATOMS: atom_id res chain seq x y z
N PHE A 1 7.64 1.95 21.20
CA PHE A 1 6.98 3.21 21.62
C PHE A 1 5.58 3.23 21.03
N ARG A 2 4.74 4.18 21.43
CA ARG A 2 3.41 4.43 20.85
C ARG A 2 3.24 5.92 20.63
N ASP A 3 2.82 6.29 19.44
CA ASP A 3 2.50 7.67 19.11
C ASP A 3 1.01 7.94 19.43
N LEU A 4 0.75 9.07 20.06
CA LEU A 4 -0.58 9.50 20.51
C LEU A 4 -0.88 10.87 19.90
N ASP A 5 -1.93 10.95 19.11
CA ASP A 5 -2.32 12.18 18.42
C ASP A 5 -3.31 12.98 19.28
N PHE A 6 -3.02 14.27 19.44
CA PHE A 6 -3.82 15.22 20.19
C PHE A 6 -4.26 16.38 19.31
N ALA A 7 -5.36 17.03 19.71
CA ALA A 7 -5.84 18.29 19.14
C ALA A 7 -6.12 19.27 20.28
N ALA A 8 -5.49 20.44 20.25
CA ALA A 8 -5.80 21.58 21.11
C ALA A 8 -6.69 22.56 20.35
N TYR A 9 -7.70 23.10 21.02
CA TYR A 9 -8.61 24.11 20.48
C TYR A 9 -8.56 25.35 21.37
N VAL A 10 -8.45 26.53 20.75
CA VAL A 10 -8.44 27.82 21.44
C VAL A 10 -9.51 28.70 20.82
N THR A 11 -10.50 29.10 21.61
CA THR A 11 -11.52 30.05 21.19
C THR A 11 -11.25 31.42 21.79
N ASP A 12 -11.09 32.42 20.93
CA ASP A 12 -11.05 33.81 21.35
C ASP A 12 -12.48 34.27 21.73
N PRO A 13 -12.74 34.62 23.00
CA PRO A 13 -14.08 35.00 23.45
C PRO A 13 -14.57 36.33 22.87
N THR A 14 -13.68 37.17 22.32
CA THR A 14 -14.04 38.47 21.75
C THR A 14 -14.54 38.36 20.31
N THR A 15 -14.01 37.39 19.56
CA THR A 15 -14.38 37.16 18.15
C THR A 15 -15.19 35.87 17.94
N ASN A 16 -15.27 35.03 18.97
CA ASN A 16 -15.83 33.68 18.94
C ASN A 16 -15.20 32.77 17.87
N ARG A 17 -13.98 33.11 17.42
CA ARG A 17 -13.20 32.31 16.46
C ARG A 17 -12.43 31.24 17.21
N THR A 18 -12.49 30.00 16.70
CA THR A 18 -11.74 28.86 17.24
C THR A 18 -10.59 28.51 16.30
N GLU A 19 -9.38 28.52 16.84
CA GLU A 19 -8.19 27.96 16.21
C GLU A 19 -7.94 26.55 16.75
N GLN A 20 -7.40 25.67 15.91
CA GLN A 20 -7.02 24.32 16.29
C GLN A 20 -5.53 24.07 16.03
N ARG A 21 -4.92 23.23 16.85
CA ARG A 21 -3.55 22.73 16.64
C ARG A 21 -3.49 21.26 16.99
N ARG A 22 -3.13 20.40 16.03
CA ARG A 22 -2.85 19.00 16.32
C ARG A 22 -1.37 18.79 16.58
N PHE A 23 -1.05 17.79 17.40
CA PHE A 23 0.33 17.42 17.71
C PHE A 23 0.39 15.98 18.18
N THR A 24 1.51 15.32 17.92
CA THR A 24 1.74 13.93 18.33
C THR A 24 2.68 13.91 19.53
N LEU A 25 2.33 13.13 20.56
CA LEU A 25 3.22 12.80 21.67
C LEU A 25 3.65 11.35 21.58
N ARG A 26 4.96 11.12 21.63
CA ARG A 26 5.55 9.79 21.64
C ARG A 26 5.67 9.27 23.07
N LEU A 27 4.88 8.25 23.39
CA LEU A 27 5.02 7.49 24.63
C LEU A 27 6.06 6.38 24.45
N THR A 28 7.16 6.47 25.18
CA THR A 28 8.26 5.51 25.08
C THR A 28 8.75 5.04 26.45
N LYS A 29 9.27 3.82 26.48
CA LYS A 29 9.94 3.24 27.66
C LYS A 29 11.42 3.65 27.74
N ASP A 30 12.04 3.91 26.58
CA ASP A 30 13.45 4.21 26.46
C ASP A 30 13.61 5.70 26.06
N PRO A 31 14.34 6.52 26.84
CA PRO A 31 14.55 7.93 26.53
C PRO A 31 15.36 8.17 25.25
N VAL A 32 16.18 7.20 24.84
CA VAL A 32 16.92 7.20 23.57
C VAL A 32 16.40 6.09 22.69
N HIS A 33 16.09 6.44 21.44
CA HIS A 33 15.63 5.52 20.41
C HIS A 33 16.79 5.24 19.47
N LEU A 34 16.99 3.97 19.12
CA LEU A 34 17.96 3.56 18.11
C LEU A 34 17.22 3.04 16.88
N TYR A 35 17.79 3.31 15.71
CA TYR A 35 17.36 2.76 14.44
C TYR A 35 18.57 2.21 13.71
N VAL A 36 18.38 1.06 13.07
CA VAL A 36 19.41 0.35 12.34
C VAL A 36 19.00 0.27 10.88
N ALA A 37 19.94 0.54 9.97
CA ALA A 37 19.70 0.40 8.54
C ALA A 37 20.88 -0.35 7.91
N GLU A 38 20.62 -1.53 7.34
CA GLU A 38 21.62 -2.28 6.58
C GLU A 38 22.04 -1.53 5.30
N GLY A 39 21.15 -0.69 4.77
CA GLY A 39 21.41 0.08 3.56
C GLY A 39 21.75 -0.84 2.39
N ARG A 40 22.89 -0.59 1.75
CA ARG A 40 23.43 -1.42 0.65
C ARG A 40 24.36 -2.55 1.12
N TYR A 41 24.48 -2.79 2.41
CA TYR A 41 25.35 -3.85 2.95
C TYR A 41 24.54 -5.12 3.21
N GLY A 42 24.67 -6.12 2.34
CA GLY A 42 24.28 -7.47 2.71
C GLY A 42 25.27 -8.03 3.74
N GLN A 43 24.75 -8.69 4.77
CA GLN A 43 25.63 -9.44 5.68
C GLN A 43 25.97 -10.78 5.06
N ALA A 44 27.25 -11.16 5.10
CA ALA A 44 27.71 -12.41 4.52
C ALA A 44 28.84 -13.00 5.34
N LYS A 45 28.94 -14.33 5.30
CA LYS A 45 30.03 -15.09 5.93
C LYS A 45 31.37 -14.67 5.32
N GLY A 46 32.39 -14.53 6.16
CA GLY A 46 33.73 -14.08 5.74
C GLY A 46 33.85 -12.57 5.51
N MET A 47 32.77 -11.79 5.62
CA MET A 47 32.79 -10.33 5.47
C MET A 47 32.54 -9.61 6.81
N PRO A 48 33.09 -8.39 7.01
CA PRO A 48 32.75 -7.54 8.16
C PRO A 48 31.24 -7.29 8.25
N LEU A 49 30.66 -7.26 9.45
CA LEU A 49 29.34 -6.63 9.61
C LEU A 49 29.40 -5.19 9.13
N ALA A 50 28.41 -4.71 8.38
CA ALA A 50 28.36 -3.31 7.98
C ALA A 50 26.92 -2.80 7.93
N PHE A 51 26.65 -1.68 8.60
CA PHE A 51 25.32 -1.05 8.65
C PHE A 51 25.42 0.35 9.27
N TYR A 52 24.32 1.10 9.21
CA TYR A 52 24.20 2.40 9.85
C TYR A 52 23.38 2.33 11.13
N LEU A 53 23.76 3.14 12.10
CA LEU A 53 23.02 3.39 13.32
C LEU A 53 22.63 4.86 13.38
N SER A 54 21.41 5.12 13.84
CA SER A 54 20.98 6.46 14.22
C SER A 54 20.32 6.46 15.59
N THR A 55 20.55 7.53 16.37
CA THR A 55 20.06 7.68 17.74
C THR A 55 19.36 9.02 17.94
N PHE A 56 18.12 8.98 18.45
CA PHE A 56 17.26 10.14 18.64
C PHE A 56 16.57 10.13 20.00
N TYR A 57 16.25 11.29 20.53
CA TYR A 57 15.33 11.42 21.65
C TYR A 57 13.87 11.31 21.16
N ALA A 58 12.94 11.12 22.10
CA ALA A 58 11.52 10.99 21.78
C ALA A 58 10.92 12.23 21.08
N ASP A 59 11.54 13.41 21.21
CA ASP A 59 11.16 14.65 20.53
C ASP A 59 11.75 14.79 19.12
N GLY A 60 12.44 13.76 18.62
CA GLY A 60 13.07 13.72 17.30
C GLY A 60 14.46 14.36 17.24
N LYS A 61 14.97 14.96 18.33
CA LYS A 61 16.32 15.53 18.32
C LYS A 61 17.38 14.43 18.26
N PRO A 62 18.48 14.64 17.51
CA PRO A 62 19.59 13.71 17.51
C PRO A 62 20.25 13.57 18.88
N ALA A 63 20.62 12.34 19.23
CA ALA A 63 21.28 12.01 20.49
C ALA A 63 22.71 11.53 20.22
N GLN A 64 23.73 12.12 20.86
CA GLN A 64 25.09 11.58 20.86
C GLN A 64 25.22 10.48 21.92
N CYS A 65 25.45 9.25 21.49
CA CYS A 65 25.50 8.08 22.36
C CYS A 65 26.75 7.23 22.11
N GLU A 66 27.27 6.59 23.16
CA GLU A 66 28.06 5.37 23.02
C GLU A 66 27.07 4.21 22.85
N VAL A 67 27.20 3.46 21.76
CA VAL A 67 26.38 2.29 21.47
C VAL A 67 27.24 1.03 21.62
N THR A 68 26.87 0.17 22.56
CA THR A 68 27.45 -1.16 22.70
C THR A 68 26.62 -2.15 21.88
N ILE A 69 27.27 -2.86 20.97
CA ILE A 69 26.68 -3.89 20.12
C ILE A 69 26.99 -5.25 20.74
N VAL A 70 25.94 -6.00 21.04
CA VAL A 70 26.00 -7.29 21.74
C VAL A 70 25.38 -8.34 20.84
N GLU A 71 26.18 -9.32 20.44
CA GLU A 71 25.69 -10.52 19.79
C GLU A 71 25.02 -11.43 20.82
N GLN A 72 23.80 -11.86 20.52
CA GLN A 72 23.08 -12.77 21.41
C GLN A 72 23.53 -14.21 21.17
N GLY A 73 23.81 -14.92 22.26
CA GLY A 73 24.26 -16.31 22.15
C GLY A 73 23.17 -17.23 21.60
N ALA A 74 23.57 -18.21 20.78
CA ALA A 74 22.66 -19.15 20.15
C ALA A 74 21.97 -20.05 21.19
N THR A 75 20.67 -20.33 20.98
CA THR A 75 19.95 -21.33 21.76
C THR A 75 19.96 -22.65 21.02
N THR A 76 20.62 -23.66 21.57
CA THR A 76 20.71 -25.00 20.99
C THR A 76 19.90 -25.99 21.81
N ILE A 77 19.11 -26.85 21.17
CA ILE A 77 18.41 -27.95 21.84
C ILE A 77 19.33 -29.17 21.86
N VAL A 78 19.85 -29.52 23.02
CA VAL A 78 20.67 -30.72 23.25
C VAL A 78 19.74 -31.88 23.63
N ARG A 79 19.92 -33.04 23.00
CA ARG A 79 19.16 -34.27 23.30
C ARG A 79 20.10 -35.39 23.75
N PRO A 80 20.45 -35.47 25.05
CA PRO A 80 21.27 -36.56 25.55
C PRO A 80 20.51 -37.90 25.43
N PRO A 81 21.18 -39.01 25.09
CA PRO A 81 20.53 -40.33 25.02
C PRO A 81 19.86 -40.69 26.36
N GLY A 82 18.56 -40.95 26.33
CA GLY A 82 17.77 -41.32 27.53
C GLY A 82 17.34 -40.16 28.43
N GLN A 83 17.55 -38.89 28.03
CA GLN A 83 17.11 -37.71 28.78
C GLN A 83 16.19 -36.81 27.95
N ALA A 84 15.41 -35.97 28.65
CA ALA A 84 14.60 -34.93 28.02
C ALA A 84 15.49 -33.92 27.27
N SER A 85 14.93 -33.32 26.22
CA SER A 85 15.62 -32.26 25.48
C SER A 85 15.89 -31.06 26.39
N GLN A 86 17.11 -30.53 26.37
CA GLN A 86 17.51 -29.36 27.16
C GLN A 86 17.92 -28.23 26.22
N GLU A 87 17.37 -27.04 26.43
CA GLU A 87 17.86 -25.82 25.79
C GLU A 87 19.13 -25.33 26.49
N VAL A 88 20.20 -25.18 25.72
CA VAL A 88 21.45 -24.58 26.16
C VAL A 88 21.63 -23.29 25.37
N LYS A 89 21.59 -22.15 26.07
CA LYS A 89 21.86 -20.84 25.47
C LYS A 89 23.30 -20.44 25.72
N GLU A 90 24.03 -20.13 24.65
CA GLU A 90 25.38 -19.57 24.73
C GLU A 90 25.35 -18.17 25.38
N PRO A 91 26.46 -17.73 26.01
CA PRO A 91 26.51 -16.40 26.60
C PRO A 91 26.47 -15.29 25.52
N ASP A 92 25.73 -14.21 25.82
CA ASP A 92 25.78 -12.98 25.04
C ASP A 92 27.23 -12.42 25.03
N ARG A 93 27.65 -11.87 23.89
CA ARG A 93 29.00 -11.34 23.69
C ARG A 93 28.96 -9.92 23.17
N ALA A 94 29.61 -8.99 23.88
CA ALA A 94 29.85 -7.64 23.34
C ALA A 94 30.87 -7.74 22.18
N ILE A 95 30.47 -7.31 20.99
CA ILE A 95 31.28 -7.45 19.77
C ILE A 95 31.92 -6.14 19.33
N LEU A 96 31.28 -5.00 19.59
CA LEU A 96 31.78 -3.69 19.20
C LEU A 96 31.19 -2.57 20.06
N LYS A 97 31.93 -1.48 20.21
CA LYS A 97 31.42 -0.19 20.70
C LYS A 97 31.64 0.88 19.65
N VAL A 98 30.62 1.66 19.38
CA VAL A 98 30.67 2.80 18.43
C VAL A 98 30.07 4.04 19.08
N ARG A 99 30.44 5.22 18.56
CA ARG A 99 29.90 6.49 19.03
C ARG A 99 29.13 7.17 17.92
N THR A 100 27.88 7.56 18.19
CA THR A 100 27.13 8.39 17.25
C THR A 100 27.60 9.85 17.30
N ASN A 101 27.64 10.47 16.14
CA ASN A 101 28.09 11.85 15.96
C ASN A 101 27.03 12.86 16.44
N ARG A 102 27.25 14.16 16.24
CA ARG A 102 26.29 15.22 16.64
C ARG A 102 24.91 15.16 15.96
N TYR A 103 24.82 14.45 14.84
CA TYR A 103 23.57 14.15 14.15
C TYR A 103 22.99 12.80 14.58
N GLY A 104 23.53 12.20 15.63
CA GLY A 104 23.07 10.90 16.12
C GLY A 104 23.43 9.74 15.19
N VAL A 105 24.31 9.90 14.20
CA VAL A 105 24.62 8.85 13.21
C VAL A 105 25.99 8.20 13.47
N ALA A 106 26.09 6.90 13.21
CA ALA A 106 27.34 6.16 13.10
C ALA A 106 27.27 5.11 11.99
N LYS A 107 28.37 4.95 11.23
CA LYS A 107 28.60 3.74 10.42
C LYS A 107 29.26 2.69 11.30
N VAL A 108 28.75 1.48 11.24
CA VAL A 108 29.34 0.30 11.87
C VAL A 108 30.06 -0.50 10.80
N SER A 109 31.31 -0.90 11.09
CA SER A 109 32.05 -1.86 10.29
C SER A 109 32.81 -2.81 11.21
N GLY A 110 32.61 -4.11 11.01
CA GLY A 110 33.19 -5.19 11.80
C GLY A 110 32.39 -5.55 13.07
N PRO A 111 32.81 -6.63 13.76
CA PRO A 111 33.81 -7.61 13.34
C PRO A 111 33.35 -8.44 12.13
N ALA A 112 34.28 -9.19 11.51
CA ALA A 112 33.96 -10.15 10.47
C ALA A 112 33.08 -11.28 10.98
N VAL A 113 32.03 -11.58 10.22
CA VAL A 113 31.27 -12.82 10.37
C VAL A 113 32.20 -13.96 9.97
N LYS A 114 32.32 -14.97 10.82
CA LYS A 114 33.20 -16.10 10.52
C LYS A 114 32.74 -16.82 9.25
N SER A 115 33.68 -17.32 8.46
CA SER A 115 33.36 -18.08 7.25
C SER A 115 32.66 -19.41 7.54
N ASP A 116 32.91 -20.00 8.72
CA ASP A 116 32.31 -21.24 9.21
C ASP A 116 31.04 -21.01 10.06
N GLU A 117 30.46 -19.80 10.02
CA GLU A 117 29.22 -19.50 10.73
C GLU A 117 28.08 -20.42 10.25
N SER A 118 27.45 -21.09 11.22
CA SER A 118 26.40 -22.08 10.96
C SER A 118 25.00 -21.47 10.95
N ARG A 119 24.82 -20.32 11.60
CA ARG A 119 23.53 -19.62 11.64
C ARG A 119 23.22 -18.98 10.28
N SER A 120 21.94 -18.86 9.99
CA SER A 120 21.42 -18.09 8.85
C SER A 120 21.23 -16.61 9.16
N ASN A 121 21.28 -16.22 10.44
CA ASN A 121 21.17 -14.85 10.91
C ASN A 121 22.07 -14.59 12.14
N ILE A 122 22.33 -13.31 12.40
CA ILE A 122 23.07 -12.84 13.58
C ILE A 122 22.14 -11.94 14.41
N PRO A 123 21.61 -12.43 15.55
CA PRO A 123 20.82 -11.61 16.45
C PRO A 123 21.71 -10.60 17.18
N LEU A 124 21.50 -9.32 16.94
CA LEU A 124 22.23 -8.23 17.58
C LEU A 124 21.33 -7.42 18.50
N ARG A 125 21.84 -7.10 19.69
CA ARG A 125 21.25 -6.17 20.65
C ARG A 125 22.13 -4.95 20.80
N PHE A 126 21.52 -3.79 20.75
CA PHE A 126 22.16 -2.49 20.83
C PHE A 126 21.78 -1.81 22.14
N VAL A 127 22.79 -1.27 22.82
CA VAL A 127 22.61 -0.49 24.05
C VAL A 127 23.25 0.88 23.86
N ALA A 128 22.43 1.90 23.63
CA ALA A 128 22.87 3.29 23.58
C ALA A 128 22.93 3.88 25.00
N ARG A 129 23.96 4.67 25.29
CA ARG A 129 24.03 5.53 26.48
C ARG A 129 24.54 6.90 26.08
N ASP A 130 23.81 7.95 26.46
CA ASP A 130 24.27 9.32 26.27
C ASP A 130 25.18 9.79 27.43
N ARG A 131 25.60 11.05 27.39
CA ARG A 131 26.48 11.63 28.42
C ARG A 131 25.81 11.79 29.79
N GLU A 132 24.49 11.87 29.84
CA GLU A 132 23.70 12.00 31.08
C GLU A 132 23.32 10.62 31.67
N GLY A 133 23.69 9.52 31.00
CA GLY A 133 23.38 8.17 31.41
C GLY A 133 22.00 7.67 30.96
N ARG A 134 21.25 8.48 30.19
CA ARG A 134 20.01 8.05 29.53
C ARG A 134 20.34 6.93 28.55
N ALA A 135 19.52 5.88 28.57
CA ALA A 135 19.79 4.68 27.81
C ALA A 135 18.70 4.38 26.79
N GLY A 136 19.07 3.66 25.74
CA GLY A 136 18.17 3.11 24.74
C GLY A 136 18.53 1.68 24.41
N HIS A 137 17.52 0.87 24.08
CA HIS A 137 17.70 -0.54 23.76
C HIS A 137 16.99 -0.89 22.45
N TYR A 138 17.67 -1.64 21.59
CA TYR A 138 17.11 -2.15 20.34
C TYR A 138 17.67 -3.54 20.05
N SER A 139 16.91 -4.38 19.36
CA SER A 139 17.37 -5.69 18.90
C SER A 139 16.94 -5.89 17.45
N GLU A 140 17.80 -6.52 16.66
CA GLU A 140 17.59 -6.77 15.23
C GLU A 140 18.22 -8.12 14.84
N ASP A 141 17.58 -8.81 13.91
CA ASP A 141 18.10 -10.05 13.32
C ASP A 141 18.69 -9.75 11.94
N PHE A 142 20.02 -9.86 11.83
CA PHE A 142 20.70 -9.64 10.56
C PHE A 142 20.81 -10.94 9.77
N TRP A 143 20.08 -11.06 8.67
CA TRP A 143 20.11 -12.25 7.84
C TRP A 143 21.39 -12.31 7.01
N LEU A 144 22.08 -13.45 7.08
CA LEU A 144 23.27 -13.70 6.27
C LEU A 144 22.84 -14.19 4.89
N ARG A 145 23.33 -13.54 3.83
CA ARG A 145 23.15 -14.06 2.46
C ARG A 145 23.74 -15.46 2.37
N ASN A 146 22.98 -16.35 1.73
CA ASN A 146 23.40 -17.72 1.52
C ASN A 146 24.58 -17.74 0.54
N THR A 147 25.78 -17.97 1.05
CA THR A 147 27.01 -18.06 0.24
C THR A 147 27.17 -19.43 -0.43
N ASP A 148 26.29 -20.39 -0.10
CA ASP A 148 26.17 -21.67 -0.81
C ASP A 148 25.33 -21.54 -2.09
N SER A 149 24.73 -20.36 -2.33
CA SER A 149 24.09 -20.01 -3.61
C SER A 149 25.14 -19.58 -4.65
N ASN A 150 24.76 -19.59 -5.93
CA ASN A 150 25.60 -19.13 -7.02
C ASN A 150 25.87 -17.60 -7.01
N SER A 151 25.40 -16.86 -6.00
CA SER A 151 25.75 -15.44 -5.78
C SER A 151 26.79 -15.21 -4.65
N ALA A 152 27.66 -14.23 -4.87
CA ALA A 152 28.56 -13.68 -3.87
C ALA A 152 27.99 -12.36 -3.32
N GLU A 153 28.27 -12.05 -2.07
CA GLU A 153 28.06 -10.68 -1.58
C GLU A 153 29.18 -9.81 -2.14
N VAL A 154 28.84 -8.67 -2.73
CA VAL A 154 29.77 -7.68 -3.26
C VAL A 154 29.50 -6.34 -2.58
N ARG A 155 30.54 -5.67 -2.13
CA ARG A 155 30.47 -4.34 -1.52
C ARG A 155 31.37 -3.38 -2.25
N VAL A 156 30.83 -2.20 -2.51
CA VAL A 156 31.55 -1.06 -3.05
C VAL A 156 31.69 -0.04 -1.94
N GLU A 157 32.91 0.33 -1.61
CA GLU A 157 33.20 1.38 -0.63
C GLU A 157 34.05 2.47 -1.28
N THR A 158 33.90 3.68 -0.76
CA THR A 158 34.65 4.86 -1.17
C THR A 158 35.27 5.51 0.06
N ASP A 159 36.31 6.32 -0.13
CA ASP A 159 36.99 7.01 0.97
C ASP A 159 36.09 8.07 1.65
N LYS A 160 35.10 8.58 0.92
CA LYS A 160 34.09 9.52 1.42
C LYS A 160 32.83 9.52 0.55
N THR A 161 31.84 10.33 0.92
CA THR A 161 30.61 10.50 0.14
C THR A 161 30.57 11.84 -0.58
N LEU A 162 31.15 12.90 -0.02
CA LEU A 162 31.12 14.24 -0.60
C LEU A 162 32.44 14.56 -1.32
N TYR A 163 32.38 14.65 -2.66
CA TYR A 163 33.53 14.96 -3.52
C TYR A 163 33.43 16.36 -4.11
N ARG A 164 34.60 16.99 -4.29
CA ARG A 164 34.72 18.28 -4.99
C ARG A 164 34.88 18.06 -6.49
N GLU A 165 34.49 19.06 -7.28
CA GLU A 165 34.85 19.10 -8.70
C GLU A 165 36.38 18.96 -8.87
N GLY A 166 36.80 18.15 -9.83
CA GLY A 166 38.21 17.82 -10.07
C GLY A 166 38.77 16.67 -9.21
N GLU A 167 38.04 16.22 -8.19
CA GLU A 167 38.52 15.17 -7.29
C GLU A 167 38.22 13.76 -7.85
N PRO A 168 39.22 12.86 -7.90
CA PRO A 168 38.99 11.48 -8.32
C PRO A 168 38.29 10.69 -7.20
N VAL A 169 37.50 9.69 -7.59
CA VAL A 169 36.84 8.80 -6.63
C VAL A 169 37.69 7.55 -6.41
N ALA A 170 38.14 7.34 -5.17
CA ALA A 170 38.80 6.10 -4.77
C ALA A 170 37.75 5.04 -4.40
N VAL A 171 37.83 3.88 -5.05
CA VAL A 171 36.85 2.80 -4.90
C VAL A 171 37.55 1.53 -4.44
N GLU A 172 37.04 0.92 -3.38
CA GLU A 172 37.37 -0.43 -2.92
C GLU A 172 36.19 -1.35 -3.18
N VAL A 173 36.43 -2.42 -3.93
CA VAL A 173 35.45 -3.49 -4.13
C VAL A 173 35.89 -4.68 -3.31
N THR A 174 35.00 -5.17 -2.43
CA THR A 174 35.19 -6.40 -1.67
C THR A 174 34.10 -7.40 -1.97
N ALA A 175 34.41 -8.69 -1.95
CA ALA A 175 33.44 -9.75 -2.18
C ALA A 175 33.68 -10.94 -1.25
N SER A 176 32.63 -11.70 -0.96
CA SER A 176 32.74 -12.95 -0.19
C SER A 176 33.51 -14.05 -0.95
N ARG A 177 33.58 -13.97 -2.29
CA ARG A 177 34.36 -14.89 -3.13
C ARG A 177 35.80 -14.40 -3.34
N PRO A 178 36.81 -15.28 -3.19
CA PRO A 178 38.22 -14.88 -3.27
C PRO A 178 38.70 -14.52 -4.69
N ARG A 179 38.07 -15.04 -5.74
CA ARG A 179 38.41 -14.76 -7.14
C ARG A 179 37.13 -14.55 -7.93
N MET A 180 37.01 -13.37 -8.52
CA MET A 180 35.82 -12.95 -9.25
C MET A 180 36.21 -11.82 -10.19
N THR A 181 35.54 -11.73 -11.34
CA THR A 181 35.69 -10.58 -12.24
C THR A 181 34.42 -9.77 -12.14
N VAL A 182 34.53 -8.48 -11.91
CA VAL A 182 33.38 -7.58 -11.82
C VAL A 182 33.48 -6.49 -12.88
N VAL A 183 32.35 -6.02 -13.39
CA VAL A 183 32.26 -4.75 -14.12
C VAL A 183 31.90 -3.67 -13.10
N VAL A 184 32.75 -2.64 -13.00
CA VAL A 184 32.51 -1.46 -12.18
C VAL A 184 32.03 -0.33 -13.06
N ASP A 185 30.81 0.13 -12.82
CA ASP A 185 30.20 1.24 -13.54
C ASP A 185 30.05 2.46 -12.65
N ALA A 186 30.25 3.64 -13.22
CA ALA A 186 29.87 4.92 -12.64
C ALA A 186 28.74 5.50 -13.48
N ALA A 187 27.56 5.63 -12.88
CA ALA A 187 26.33 6.07 -13.53
C ALA A 187 25.71 7.28 -12.84
N SER A 188 25.03 8.11 -13.62
CA SER A 188 24.27 9.27 -13.16
C SER A 188 23.07 9.47 -14.07
N ASP A 189 21.90 9.79 -13.49
CA ASP A 189 20.63 9.99 -14.20
C ASP A 189 20.32 8.89 -15.24
N GLY A 190 20.41 7.62 -14.84
CA GLY A 190 20.09 6.49 -15.73
C GLY A 190 21.15 6.16 -16.79
N ARG A 191 22.31 6.83 -16.78
CA ARG A 191 23.36 6.70 -17.81
C ARG A 191 24.69 6.26 -17.24
N VAL A 192 25.25 5.18 -17.79
CA VAL A 192 26.64 4.77 -17.51
C VAL A 192 27.61 5.76 -18.15
N LEU A 193 28.37 6.46 -17.32
CA LEU A 193 29.38 7.43 -17.74
C LEU A 193 30.73 6.76 -17.95
N THR A 194 31.09 5.81 -17.09
CA THR A 194 32.34 5.05 -17.14
C THR A 194 32.08 3.59 -16.78
N SER A 195 32.74 2.67 -17.49
CA SER A 195 32.69 1.23 -17.21
C SER A 195 34.10 0.64 -17.23
N LYS A 196 34.44 -0.20 -16.25
CA LYS A 196 35.74 -0.88 -16.17
C LYS A 196 35.58 -2.30 -15.64
N THR A 197 36.14 -3.27 -16.35
CA THR A 197 36.29 -4.64 -15.84
C THR A 197 37.46 -4.74 -14.86
N VAL A 198 37.22 -5.27 -13.67
CA VAL A 198 38.19 -5.40 -12.58
C VAL A 198 38.23 -6.85 -12.09
N ARG A 199 39.42 -7.40 -11.89
CA ARG A 199 39.61 -8.75 -11.31
C ARG A 199 39.92 -8.64 -9.82
N LEU A 200 39.11 -9.29 -9.01
CA LEU A 200 39.28 -9.38 -7.56
C LEU A 200 40.34 -10.44 -7.22
N ALA A 201 41.28 -10.08 -6.34
CA ALA A 201 42.30 -10.98 -5.81
C ALA A 201 42.14 -11.09 -4.29
N GLY A 202 41.89 -12.30 -3.78
CA GLY A 202 41.55 -12.50 -2.37
C GLY A 202 40.23 -11.81 -1.99
N GLY A 203 39.31 -11.67 -2.95
CA GLY A 203 38.01 -11.01 -2.76
C GLY A 203 38.10 -9.49 -2.67
N ARG A 204 39.22 -8.88 -3.09
CA ARG A 204 39.41 -7.43 -3.04
C ARG A 204 40.03 -6.87 -4.32
N ALA A 205 39.63 -5.65 -4.67
CA ALA A 205 40.28 -4.82 -5.66
C ALA A 205 40.13 -3.34 -5.29
N SER A 206 41.08 -2.52 -5.71
CA SER A 206 41.01 -1.06 -5.57
C SER A 206 41.19 -0.43 -6.95
N LEU A 207 40.39 0.59 -7.24
CA LEU A 207 40.50 1.37 -8.45
C LEU A 207 40.26 2.85 -8.17
N VAL A 208 40.71 3.69 -9.11
CA VAL A 208 40.44 5.12 -9.10
C VAL A 208 39.63 5.46 -10.36
N ILE A 209 38.53 6.17 -10.15
CA ILE A 209 37.70 6.73 -11.22
C ILE A 209 38.07 8.21 -11.34
N PRO A 210 38.77 8.63 -12.42
CA PRO A 210 39.13 10.03 -12.62
C PRO A 210 37.89 10.91 -12.72
N TYR A 211 37.97 12.14 -12.19
CA TYR A 211 36.92 13.12 -12.34
C TYR A 211 36.60 13.39 -13.82
N ARG A 212 35.31 13.60 -14.10
CA ARG A 212 34.78 14.04 -15.39
C ARG A 212 33.78 15.16 -15.15
N GLU A 213 33.67 16.10 -16.09
CA GLU A 213 32.74 17.24 -15.96
C GLU A 213 31.27 16.81 -15.89
N GLU A 214 30.96 15.60 -16.35
CA GLU A 214 29.65 14.96 -16.24
C GLU A 214 29.35 14.43 -14.84
N PHE A 215 30.34 14.30 -13.94
CA PHE A 215 30.12 13.92 -12.54
C PHE A 215 29.52 15.10 -11.78
N ARG A 216 28.20 15.09 -11.70
CA ARG A 216 27.40 16.13 -11.04
C ARG A 216 26.36 15.44 -10.17
N ASP A 217 26.07 16.05 -9.03
CA ASP A 217 25.00 15.60 -8.15
C ASP A 217 25.28 14.16 -7.67
N ALA A 218 24.31 13.24 -7.69
CA ALA A 218 24.54 11.85 -7.29
C ALA A 218 25.25 11.05 -8.40
N LEU A 219 26.31 10.34 -8.02
CA LEU A 219 27.03 9.38 -8.85
C LEU A 219 26.93 7.99 -8.21
N ALA A 220 26.19 7.08 -8.83
CA ALA A 220 26.09 5.69 -8.43
C ALA A 220 27.29 4.90 -8.98
N ILE A 221 28.02 4.23 -8.09
CA ILE A 221 29.13 3.35 -8.43
C ILE A 221 28.68 1.93 -8.11
N SER A 222 28.52 1.09 -9.14
CA SER A 222 28.12 -0.31 -8.98
C SER A 222 29.26 -1.25 -9.34
N ALA A 223 29.25 -2.46 -8.79
CA ALA A 223 30.10 -3.57 -9.16
C ALA A 223 29.23 -4.81 -9.34
N THR A 224 29.20 -5.33 -10.56
CA THR A 224 28.36 -6.47 -10.98
C THR A 224 29.27 -7.62 -11.41
N ASP A 225 28.92 -8.87 -11.05
CA ASP A 225 29.63 -10.05 -11.55
C ASP A 225 29.69 -10.07 -13.08
N ALA A 226 30.87 -10.38 -13.62
CA ALA A 226 31.15 -10.52 -15.05
C ALA A 226 31.45 -11.98 -15.44
N GLY A 227 31.36 -12.92 -14.49
CA GLY A 227 31.55 -14.34 -14.73
C GLY A 227 30.37 -14.97 -15.48
N PRO A 228 30.57 -16.10 -16.18
CA PRO A 228 29.46 -16.88 -16.72
C PRO A 228 28.57 -17.36 -15.58
N GLN A 229 27.31 -16.94 -15.55
CA GLN A 229 26.32 -17.49 -14.62
C GLN A 229 25.94 -18.90 -15.08
N GLU A 230 25.99 -19.86 -14.15
CA GLU A 230 25.54 -21.25 -14.39
C GLU A 230 24.02 -21.42 -14.20
N ASP A 231 23.33 -20.39 -13.67
CA ASP A 231 21.90 -20.42 -13.33
C ASP A 231 21.10 -19.33 -14.07
N ASP A 232 20.00 -19.74 -14.70
CA ASP A 232 19.04 -18.95 -15.51
C ASP A 232 18.08 -18.10 -14.63
N SER A 233 18.55 -17.49 -13.53
CA SER A 233 17.70 -16.68 -12.65
C SER A 233 18.18 -15.23 -12.50
N ASP A 234 17.35 -14.29 -12.98
CA ASP A 234 17.54 -12.83 -12.89
C ASP A 234 17.65 -12.28 -11.45
N TYR A 235 17.31 -13.08 -10.43
CA TYR A 235 17.20 -12.61 -9.05
C TYR A 235 18.43 -12.85 -8.18
N ASP A 236 19.42 -13.63 -8.65
CA ASP A 236 20.56 -14.05 -7.82
C ASP A 236 21.92 -13.80 -8.50
N TYR A 237 22.11 -12.59 -9.03
CA TYR A 237 23.42 -12.12 -9.48
C TYR A 237 24.15 -11.37 -8.35
N SER A 238 25.49 -11.41 -8.40
CA SER A 238 26.31 -10.79 -7.38
C SER A 238 26.49 -9.30 -7.71
N PHE A 239 26.00 -8.44 -6.81
CA PHE A 239 25.96 -6.99 -7.02
C PHE A 239 26.25 -6.24 -5.73
N GLY A 240 27.00 -5.15 -5.86
CA GLY A 240 27.21 -4.17 -4.80
C GLY A 240 27.21 -2.77 -5.39
N ALA A 241 26.77 -1.78 -4.63
CA ALA A 241 26.79 -0.40 -5.10
C ALA A 241 26.95 0.63 -3.99
N ARG A 242 27.44 1.80 -4.38
CA ARG A 242 27.77 2.93 -3.54
C ARG A 242 27.46 4.22 -4.27
N THR A 243 26.64 5.08 -3.67
CA THR A 243 26.37 6.41 -4.20
C THR A 243 27.26 7.43 -3.50
N VAL A 244 27.98 8.21 -4.29
CA VAL A 244 28.73 9.39 -3.87
C VAL A 244 28.09 10.64 -4.49
N VAL A 245 28.47 11.83 -4.01
CA VAL A 245 27.83 13.08 -4.40
C VAL A 245 28.89 14.10 -4.77
N PHE A 246 28.65 14.81 -5.87
CA PHE A 246 29.30 16.07 -6.26
C PHE A 246 28.27 17.20 -6.07
N PRO A 247 28.16 17.78 -4.86
CA PRO A 247 27.16 18.79 -4.55
C PRO A 247 27.16 19.97 -5.50
N ARG A 248 25.97 20.36 -5.95
CA ARG A 248 25.76 21.57 -6.74
C ARG A 248 24.42 22.18 -6.38
N ASP A 249 24.42 23.47 -6.08
CA ASP A 249 23.20 24.22 -5.88
C ASP A 249 22.48 24.40 -7.23
N ARG A 250 21.46 23.58 -7.44
CA ARG A 250 20.59 23.57 -8.62
C ARG A 250 19.49 24.63 -8.56
N GLU A 251 19.33 25.33 -7.44
CA GLU A 251 18.17 26.18 -7.23
C GLU A 251 18.30 27.55 -7.86
N LEU A 252 17.19 27.99 -8.44
CA LEU A 252 16.98 29.38 -8.77
C LEU A 252 16.69 30.15 -7.47
N LYS A 253 17.52 31.14 -7.17
CA LYS A 253 17.29 32.09 -6.08
C LYS A 253 16.43 33.24 -6.59
N LEU A 254 15.31 33.48 -5.92
CA LEU A 254 14.39 34.57 -6.22
C LEU A 254 14.52 35.68 -5.17
N ASP A 255 14.92 36.87 -5.59
CA ASP A 255 14.83 38.09 -4.79
C ASP A 255 13.55 38.84 -5.20
N VAL A 256 12.73 39.22 -4.21
CA VAL A 256 11.49 39.98 -4.40
C VAL A 256 11.59 41.28 -3.63
N ARG A 257 11.49 42.40 -4.32
CA ARG A 257 11.52 43.73 -3.72
C ARG A 257 10.20 44.43 -3.95
N LEU A 258 9.48 44.67 -2.86
CA LEU A 258 8.28 45.49 -2.88
C LEU A 258 8.66 46.97 -2.84
N SER A 259 7.85 47.80 -3.50
CA SER A 259 8.03 49.26 -3.51
C SER A 259 7.96 49.88 -2.10
N GLN A 260 7.25 49.24 -1.18
CA GLN A 260 7.11 49.65 0.21
C GLN A 260 6.74 48.47 1.12
N LYS A 261 6.89 48.66 2.44
CA LYS A 261 6.65 47.61 3.46
C LYS A 261 5.19 47.42 3.82
N SER A 262 4.34 48.41 3.56
CA SER A 262 2.94 48.43 3.94
C SER A 262 2.15 49.16 2.87
N PHE A 263 0.97 48.63 2.53
CA PHE A 263 0.06 49.20 1.55
C PHE A 263 -1.30 49.43 2.19
N ARG A 264 -2.01 50.47 1.76
CA ARG A 264 -3.42 50.66 2.08
C ARG A 264 -4.29 49.78 1.18
N PRO A 265 -5.49 49.37 1.61
CA PRO A 265 -6.43 48.69 0.74
C PRO A 265 -6.69 49.48 -0.55
N GLY A 266 -6.49 48.84 -1.71
CA GLY A 266 -6.64 49.45 -3.04
C GLY A 266 -5.45 50.28 -3.55
N GLU A 267 -4.36 50.36 -2.79
CA GLU A 267 -3.13 51.02 -3.23
C GLU A 267 -2.37 50.17 -4.26
N GLU A 268 -1.78 50.82 -5.26
CA GLU A 268 -0.95 50.15 -6.27
C GLU A 268 0.35 49.62 -5.66
N ALA A 269 0.63 48.33 -5.87
CA ALA A 269 1.82 47.67 -5.36
C ALA A 269 2.80 47.32 -6.48
N GLY A 270 4.01 47.88 -6.41
CA GLY A 270 5.12 47.51 -7.28
C GLY A 270 5.92 46.37 -6.68
N ALA A 271 6.22 45.35 -7.48
CA ALA A 271 7.11 44.24 -7.10
C ALA A 271 8.16 44.01 -8.19
N GLU A 272 9.43 44.05 -7.81
CA GLU A 272 10.54 43.70 -8.68
C GLU A 272 11.02 42.28 -8.35
N PHE A 273 11.13 41.43 -9.38
CA PHE A 273 11.61 40.06 -9.27
C PHE A 273 12.99 39.95 -9.91
N ALA A 274 13.95 39.38 -9.20
CA ALA A 274 15.26 39.07 -9.75
C ALA A 274 15.58 37.59 -9.52
N VAL A 275 15.71 36.84 -10.61
CA VAL A 275 16.08 35.42 -10.58
C VAL A 275 17.59 35.27 -10.83
N ARG A 276 18.23 34.43 -10.04
CA ARG A 276 19.64 34.09 -10.16
C ARG A 276 19.84 32.59 -10.02
N GLU A 277 20.75 32.01 -10.80
CA GLU A 277 21.32 30.70 -10.51
C GLU A 277 22.31 30.82 -9.34
N ALA A 278 22.65 29.70 -8.70
CA ALA A 278 23.65 29.67 -7.64
C ALA A 278 25.02 30.25 -8.06
N GLY A 279 25.40 30.08 -9.33
CA GLY A 279 26.61 30.69 -9.92
C GLY A 279 26.52 32.20 -10.16
N GLY A 280 25.44 32.87 -9.73
CA GLY A 280 25.22 34.31 -9.86
C GLY A 280 24.74 34.77 -11.23
N ARG A 281 24.68 33.88 -12.22
CA ARG A 281 24.14 34.14 -13.56
C ARG A 281 22.63 34.44 -13.47
N ARG A 282 22.15 35.32 -14.34
CA ARG A 282 20.72 35.60 -14.51
C ARG A 282 20.18 34.79 -15.69
N PRO A 283 19.56 33.63 -15.44
CA PRO A 283 18.98 32.84 -16.53
C PRO A 283 17.72 33.50 -17.09
N LEU A 284 17.33 33.08 -18.30
CA LEU A 284 15.96 33.24 -18.76
C LEU A 284 15.08 32.29 -17.93
N SER A 285 14.05 32.82 -17.26
CA SER A 285 13.21 32.05 -16.34
C SER A 285 11.73 32.27 -16.64
N ALA A 286 10.92 31.25 -16.38
CA ALA A 286 9.47 31.37 -16.28
C ALA A 286 9.08 31.53 -14.80
N LEU A 287 8.28 32.55 -14.49
CA LEU A 287 7.78 32.82 -13.15
C LEU A 287 6.25 32.75 -13.14
N GLY A 288 5.70 31.88 -12.30
CA GLY A 288 4.29 31.94 -11.91
C GLY A 288 4.16 32.73 -10.61
N VAL A 289 3.25 33.72 -10.59
CA VAL A 289 3.00 34.54 -9.41
C VAL A 289 1.58 34.31 -8.94
N VAL A 290 1.42 33.95 -7.66
CA VAL A 290 0.13 33.83 -6.98
C VAL A 290 0.17 34.71 -5.75
N VAL A 291 -0.85 35.54 -5.57
CA VAL A 291 -1.04 36.35 -4.36
C VAL A 291 -2.17 35.72 -3.57
N PHE A 292 -1.90 35.36 -2.32
CA PHE A 292 -2.88 34.78 -1.41
C PHE A 292 -2.83 35.50 -0.07
N ASP A 293 -3.93 35.41 0.68
CA ASP A 293 -3.99 35.93 2.05
C ASP A 293 -3.15 35.04 2.98
N LYS A 294 -2.29 35.65 3.79
CA LYS A 294 -1.44 34.96 4.77
C LYS A 294 -2.25 34.06 5.72
N ALA A 295 -3.49 34.45 6.05
CA ALA A 295 -4.37 33.62 6.87
C ALA A 295 -4.75 32.29 6.21
N VAL A 296 -4.88 32.27 4.87
CA VAL A 296 -5.15 31.03 4.12
C VAL A 296 -3.93 30.11 4.13
N GLU A 297 -2.72 30.67 4.04
CA GLU A 297 -1.49 29.89 4.14
C GLU A 297 -1.27 29.31 5.53
N GLU A 298 -1.50 30.09 6.59
CA GLU A 298 -1.38 29.58 7.97
C GLU A 298 -2.41 28.49 8.26
N ARG A 299 -3.63 28.61 7.69
CA ARG A 299 -4.63 27.54 7.72
C ARG A 299 -4.18 26.29 6.94
N ALA A 300 -3.62 26.47 5.75
CA ALA A 300 -3.13 25.35 4.95
C ALA A 300 -1.92 24.66 5.61
N ARG A 301 -0.98 25.42 6.20
CA ARG A 301 0.18 24.91 6.94
C ARG A 301 -0.26 24.12 8.18
N THR A 302 -1.25 24.64 8.90
CA THR A 302 -1.83 23.89 10.02
C THR A 302 -2.47 22.61 9.50
N ASP A 303 -3.31 22.64 8.46
CA ASP A 303 -3.87 21.43 7.85
C ASP A 303 -2.80 20.48 7.23
N GLU A 304 -1.63 20.97 6.83
CA GLU A 304 -0.50 20.19 6.28
C GLU A 304 0.20 19.34 7.37
N GLU A 305 0.17 19.76 8.63
CA GLU A 305 0.56 18.89 9.77
C GLU A 305 -0.36 17.64 9.88
N PHE A 306 -1.40 17.51 9.03
CA PHE A 306 -2.46 16.50 9.11
C PHE A 306 -2.51 15.55 7.88
N SER A 307 -1.74 15.74 6.80
CA SER A 307 -1.80 14.91 5.57
C SER A 307 -0.53 15.01 4.70
N ARG A 308 -0.29 14.03 3.81
CA ARG A 308 0.77 14.10 2.78
C ARG A 308 0.65 15.33 1.88
N ASN A 309 1.83 15.82 1.45
CA ASN A 309 2.17 16.85 0.45
C ASN A 309 0.98 17.62 -0.15
N PHE A 310 0.73 18.83 0.36
CA PHE A 310 -0.15 19.82 -0.28
C PHE A 310 0.70 20.89 -0.99
N GLY A 311 0.15 21.50 -2.05
CA GLY A 311 0.81 22.58 -2.80
C GLY A 311 1.32 22.17 -4.19
N PHE A 312 1.38 23.15 -5.09
CA PHE A 312 1.73 22.98 -6.52
C PHE A 312 3.09 22.30 -6.75
N GLY A 313 4.01 22.38 -5.78
CA GLY A 313 5.34 21.79 -5.86
C GLY A 313 5.51 20.45 -5.14
N GLY A 314 4.55 19.97 -4.36
CA GLY A 314 4.75 18.80 -3.48
C GLY A 314 5.06 17.50 -4.21
N CYS A 315 4.48 17.31 -5.40
CA CYS A 315 4.81 16.18 -6.29
C CYS A 315 6.16 16.35 -7.00
N LEU A 316 6.55 17.59 -7.31
CA LEU A 316 7.84 17.91 -7.93
C LEU A 316 8.97 17.76 -6.92
N TYR A 317 8.81 18.21 -5.68
CA TYR A 317 9.84 18.04 -4.65
C TYR A 317 10.13 16.56 -4.36
N GLY A 318 9.11 15.70 -4.30
CA GLY A 318 9.31 14.25 -4.18
C GLY A 318 9.90 13.58 -5.41
N PHE A 319 9.80 14.21 -6.59
CA PHE A 319 10.46 13.74 -7.82
C PHE A 319 11.95 14.17 -7.86
N TRP A 320 12.27 15.37 -7.37
CA TRP A 320 13.62 15.95 -7.45
C TRP A 320 14.50 15.53 -6.27
N TYR A 321 13.88 15.30 -5.11
CA TYR A 321 14.53 14.94 -3.87
C TYR A 321 13.81 13.72 -3.27
N ALA A 322 14.57 12.73 -2.83
CA ALA A 322 14.00 11.63 -2.06
C ALA A 322 13.35 12.21 -0.78
N ALA A 323 12.17 11.72 -0.41
CA ALA A 323 11.36 12.24 0.69
C ALA A 323 11.91 11.96 2.11
N GLY A 324 13.19 11.61 2.24
CA GLY A 324 13.83 11.27 3.51
C GLY A 324 14.78 12.37 4.02
N ASP A 325 14.81 12.55 5.33
CA ASP A 325 15.85 13.30 6.04
C ASP A 325 16.51 12.42 7.10
N ILE A 326 17.73 12.79 7.49
CA ILE A 326 18.42 12.21 8.64
C ILE A 326 18.80 13.35 9.55
N ALA A 327 18.26 13.36 10.76
CA ALA A 327 18.53 14.41 11.75
C ALA A 327 18.18 15.82 11.25
N GLY A 328 17.13 15.95 10.44
CA GLY A 328 16.71 17.21 9.82
C GLY A 328 17.60 17.66 8.66
N VAL A 329 18.55 16.81 8.21
CA VAL A 329 19.37 17.07 7.02
C VAL A 329 18.77 16.32 5.84
N THR A 330 18.40 17.07 4.82
CA THR A 330 17.78 16.57 3.58
C THR A 330 18.80 16.42 2.45
N GLN A 331 18.40 15.75 1.37
CA GLN A 331 19.22 15.65 0.16
C GLN A 331 19.55 17.05 -0.40
N ARG A 332 18.55 17.95 -0.35
CA ARG A 332 18.67 19.36 -0.74
C ARG A 332 19.76 20.09 0.05
N ASP A 333 19.83 19.89 1.37
CA ASP A 333 20.85 20.53 2.21
C ASP A 333 22.27 20.07 1.83
N ILE A 334 22.42 18.80 1.45
CA ILE A 334 23.69 18.24 0.98
C ILE A 334 24.07 18.82 -0.39
N GLU A 335 23.13 18.92 -1.32
CA GLU A 335 23.39 19.45 -2.66
C GLU A 335 23.75 20.95 -2.66
N GLN A 336 23.23 21.72 -1.70
CA GLN A 336 23.54 23.16 -1.55
C GLN A 336 24.85 23.44 -0.81
N LEU A 337 25.61 22.41 -0.44
CA LEU A 337 26.78 22.57 0.39
C LEU A 337 27.94 23.22 -0.37
N ASP A 338 28.47 24.31 0.19
CA ASP A 338 29.69 24.96 -0.30
C ASP A 338 30.93 24.15 0.14
N LEU A 339 31.37 23.23 -0.72
CA LEU A 339 32.55 22.41 -0.46
C LEU A 339 33.89 23.17 -0.55
N SER A 340 33.91 24.46 -0.91
CA SER A 340 35.11 25.28 -0.71
C SER A 340 35.44 25.45 0.78
N ARG A 341 34.43 25.26 1.64
CA ARG A 341 34.58 25.26 3.10
C ARG A 341 34.78 23.83 3.63
N PRO A 342 35.36 23.68 4.84
CA PRO A 342 35.43 22.38 5.49
C PRO A 342 34.04 21.77 5.70
N VAL A 343 33.90 20.49 5.37
CA VAL A 343 32.67 19.74 5.64
C VAL A 343 32.47 19.68 7.17
N PRO A 344 31.29 20.04 7.68
CA PRO A 344 31.06 20.00 9.12
C PRO A 344 31.22 18.59 9.70
N ASP A 345 31.80 18.51 10.90
CA ASP A 345 32.09 17.23 11.54
C ASP A 345 30.82 16.35 11.68
N GLY A 346 30.97 15.07 11.31
CA GLY A 346 29.89 14.08 11.24
C GLY A 346 28.97 14.16 10.02
N LEU A 347 29.01 15.22 9.21
CA LEU A 347 28.09 15.37 8.07
C LEU A 347 28.34 14.34 6.96
N GLU A 348 29.59 13.89 6.78
CA GLU A 348 29.92 12.79 5.86
C GLU A 348 29.13 11.51 6.17
N ALA A 349 29.00 11.14 7.44
CA ALA A 349 28.24 9.95 7.83
C ALA A 349 26.73 10.12 7.61
N VAL A 350 26.23 11.35 7.74
CA VAL A 350 24.82 11.68 7.45
C VAL A 350 24.57 11.59 5.94
N ALA A 351 25.43 12.21 5.13
CA ALA A 351 25.34 12.11 3.67
C ALA A 351 25.46 10.66 3.20
N GLU A 352 26.43 9.92 3.75
CA GLU A 352 26.61 8.51 3.49
C GLU A 352 25.32 7.72 3.73
N MET A 353 24.73 7.84 4.93
CA MET A 353 23.50 7.14 5.29
C MET A 353 22.29 7.63 4.48
N LEU A 354 22.23 8.90 4.10
CA LEU A 354 21.13 9.46 3.33
C LEU A 354 21.09 8.89 1.91
N TYR A 355 22.25 8.76 1.26
CA TYR A 355 22.36 8.26 -0.11
C TYR A 355 22.48 6.72 -0.20
N ASN A 356 22.88 6.05 0.88
CA ASN A 356 23.18 4.60 0.88
C ASN A 356 22.41 3.80 1.94
N GLY A 357 21.58 4.45 2.76
CA GLY A 357 20.77 3.81 3.82
C GLY A 357 19.50 3.13 3.31
N SER A 358 19.17 3.28 2.02
CA SER A 358 18.09 2.57 1.33
C SER A 358 18.55 2.06 -0.04
N ARG A 359 17.91 1.00 -0.55
CA ARG A 359 18.03 0.57 -1.95
C ARG A 359 17.26 1.56 -2.81
N ALA A 360 17.93 2.29 -3.69
CA ALA A 360 17.30 3.32 -4.54
C ALA A 360 17.38 2.93 -6.02
N TYR A 361 16.33 3.35 -6.75
CA TYR A 361 15.85 3.01 -8.10
C TYR A 361 16.83 2.98 -9.30
N ASP A 362 18.10 3.36 -9.14
CA ASP A 362 19.07 3.45 -10.24
C ASP A 362 20.03 2.24 -10.25
N GLU A 363 19.45 1.05 -10.04
CA GLU A 363 20.14 -0.24 -10.13
C GLU A 363 20.26 -0.61 -11.61
N HIS A 364 21.37 -0.26 -12.25
CA HIS A 364 21.71 -0.80 -13.55
C HIS A 364 22.53 -2.07 -13.38
N SER A 365 21.98 -3.19 -13.81
CA SER A 365 22.73 -4.40 -14.08
C SER A 365 23.38 -4.28 -15.47
N VAL A 366 24.65 -4.68 -15.57
CA VAL A 366 25.25 -4.96 -16.88
C VAL A 366 24.73 -6.33 -17.29
N PHE A 367 23.84 -6.37 -18.27
CA PHE A 367 23.36 -7.62 -18.86
C PHE A 367 24.53 -8.38 -19.48
N GLY A 368 24.97 -9.43 -18.78
CA GLY A 368 25.81 -10.49 -19.29
C GLY A 368 25.03 -11.79 -19.34
N GLY A 369 23.92 -11.83 -20.07
CA GLY A 369 23.06 -13.01 -20.18
C GLY A 369 22.50 -13.16 -21.58
N THR A 370 22.33 -14.41 -22.02
CA THR A 370 21.59 -14.79 -23.24
C THR A 370 20.08 -14.93 -22.97
N GLU A 371 19.60 -14.44 -21.82
CA GLU A 371 18.20 -14.58 -21.42
C GLU A 371 17.34 -13.53 -22.12
N PHE A 372 16.49 -14.04 -23.01
CA PHE A 372 15.32 -13.33 -23.51
C PHE A 372 14.19 -13.58 -22.52
N ALA A 373 13.40 -12.54 -22.20
CA ALA A 373 12.20 -12.72 -21.41
C ALA A 373 11.30 -13.79 -22.07
N ARG A 374 11.12 -14.93 -21.39
CA ARG A 374 10.45 -16.12 -21.94
C ARG A 374 8.93 -16.05 -21.80
N ASP A 375 8.42 -15.25 -20.86
CA ASP A 375 6.98 -15.00 -20.72
C ASP A 375 6.53 -13.95 -21.73
N GLN A 376 6.16 -14.43 -22.92
CA GLN A 376 5.70 -13.59 -24.01
C GLN A 376 4.48 -12.74 -23.63
N ARG A 377 3.62 -13.23 -22.71
CA ARG A 377 2.45 -12.49 -22.25
C ARG A 377 2.86 -11.25 -21.47
N GLU A 378 3.84 -11.37 -20.59
CA GLU A 378 4.36 -10.25 -19.80
C GLU A 378 5.04 -9.22 -20.72
N VAL A 379 5.93 -9.69 -21.60
CA VAL A 379 6.70 -8.86 -22.53
C VAL A 379 5.80 -7.99 -23.41
N PHE A 380 4.70 -8.56 -23.93
CA PHE A 380 3.80 -7.86 -24.85
C PHE A 380 2.53 -7.33 -24.19
N SER A 381 2.43 -7.35 -22.86
CA SER A 381 1.22 -6.99 -22.12
C SER A 381 0.70 -5.58 -22.46
N ASP A 382 1.58 -4.58 -22.54
CA ASP A 382 1.22 -3.21 -22.89
C ASP A 382 0.70 -3.09 -24.33
N LEU A 383 1.38 -3.74 -25.28
CA LEU A 383 1.01 -3.73 -26.70
C LEU A 383 -0.35 -4.42 -26.92
N VAL A 384 -0.49 -5.64 -26.40
CA VAL A 384 -1.71 -6.45 -26.48
C VAL A 384 -2.86 -5.75 -25.75
N GLY A 385 -2.60 -5.20 -24.57
CA GLY A 385 -3.58 -4.47 -23.78
C GLY A 385 -4.12 -3.25 -24.52
N ALA A 386 -3.24 -2.43 -25.12
CA ALA A 386 -3.63 -1.27 -25.91
C ALA A 386 -4.50 -1.67 -27.12
N GLN A 387 -4.14 -2.77 -27.80
CA GLN A 387 -4.86 -3.22 -29.00
C GLN A 387 -6.22 -3.85 -28.68
N LEU A 388 -6.32 -4.66 -27.62
CA LEU A 388 -7.57 -5.33 -27.23
C LEU A 388 -8.53 -4.43 -26.44
N LYS A 389 -8.06 -3.27 -25.96
CA LYS A 389 -8.86 -2.34 -25.16
C LYS A 389 -10.21 -1.97 -25.79
N PRO A 390 -10.32 -1.60 -27.09
CA PRO A 390 -11.63 -1.29 -27.69
C PRO A 390 -12.60 -2.48 -27.65
N ALA A 391 -12.10 -3.70 -27.85
CA ALA A 391 -12.92 -4.91 -27.76
C ALA A 391 -13.38 -5.18 -26.32
N GLN A 392 -12.47 -5.03 -25.35
CA GLN A 392 -12.78 -5.16 -23.93
C GLN A 392 -13.84 -4.15 -23.49
N ASP A 393 -13.66 -2.87 -23.83
CA ASP A 393 -14.58 -1.79 -23.48
C ASP A 393 -15.97 -2.03 -24.11
N ALA A 394 -16.03 -2.51 -25.36
CA ALA A 394 -17.30 -2.84 -26.03
C ALA A 394 -18.06 -3.99 -25.37
N ILE A 395 -17.36 -5.09 -25.03
CA ILE A 395 -17.97 -6.26 -24.39
C ILE A 395 -18.45 -5.89 -22.98
N ASN A 396 -17.62 -5.22 -22.18
CA ASN A 396 -17.97 -4.80 -20.83
C ASN A 396 -19.17 -3.85 -20.83
N LYS A 397 -19.18 -2.86 -21.73
CA LYS A 397 -20.32 -1.94 -21.89
C LYS A 397 -21.63 -2.67 -22.23
N ARG A 398 -21.59 -3.70 -23.09
CA ARG A 398 -22.77 -4.51 -23.42
C ARG A 398 -23.28 -5.26 -22.19
N TYR A 399 -22.36 -5.87 -21.44
CA TYR A 399 -22.68 -6.61 -20.23
C TYR A 399 -23.24 -5.71 -19.12
N ASP A 400 -22.66 -4.53 -18.90
CA ASP A 400 -23.15 -3.59 -17.89
C ASP A 400 -24.55 -3.04 -18.22
N ALA A 401 -24.83 -2.80 -19.51
CA ALA A 401 -26.11 -2.26 -19.94
C ALA A 401 -27.26 -3.28 -19.96
N SER A 402 -26.97 -4.55 -20.24
CA SER A 402 -28.01 -5.54 -20.56
C SER A 402 -27.79 -6.94 -19.96
N ALA A 403 -26.71 -7.15 -19.22
CA ALA A 403 -26.22 -8.46 -18.78
C ALA A 403 -26.00 -9.47 -19.93
N GLU A 404 -25.97 -9.01 -21.17
CA GLU A 404 -25.62 -9.83 -22.33
C GLU A 404 -24.11 -9.90 -22.51
N TYR A 405 -23.61 -11.09 -22.79
CA TYR A 405 -22.20 -11.38 -23.06
C TYR A 405 -22.09 -12.38 -24.22
N PRO A 406 -20.94 -12.46 -24.90
CA PRO A 406 -20.74 -13.42 -25.97
C PRO A 406 -20.67 -14.86 -25.42
N SER A 407 -21.45 -15.75 -26.00
CA SER A 407 -21.49 -17.19 -25.68
C SER A 407 -20.86 -18.06 -26.76
N ASP A 408 -20.57 -17.48 -27.91
CA ASP A 408 -19.99 -18.11 -29.09
C ASP A 408 -19.35 -17.06 -30.01
N GLU A 409 -18.65 -17.49 -31.05
CA GLU A 409 -17.97 -16.59 -31.99
C GLU A 409 -18.94 -15.66 -32.73
N ALA A 410 -20.14 -16.14 -33.06
CA ALA A 410 -21.15 -15.37 -33.79
C ALA A 410 -21.69 -14.20 -32.93
N SER A 411 -21.91 -14.44 -31.65
CA SER A 411 -22.33 -13.44 -30.67
C SER A 411 -21.22 -12.46 -30.34
N LEU A 412 -19.97 -12.92 -30.24
CA LEU A 412 -18.79 -12.07 -30.10
C LEU A 412 -18.66 -11.10 -31.28
N ALA A 413 -18.69 -11.62 -32.50
CA ALA A 413 -18.62 -10.80 -33.71
C ALA A 413 -19.75 -9.78 -33.77
N ARG A 414 -20.99 -10.19 -33.45
CA ARG A 414 -22.15 -9.28 -33.42
C ARG A 414 -21.99 -8.16 -32.39
N ILE A 415 -21.55 -8.47 -31.16
CA ILE A 415 -21.34 -7.47 -30.10
C ILE A 415 -20.26 -6.47 -30.52
N LEU A 416 -19.11 -6.97 -30.99
CA LEU A 416 -17.97 -6.13 -31.38
C LEU A 416 -18.27 -5.28 -32.62
N ASN A 417 -18.90 -5.85 -33.65
CA ASN A 417 -19.29 -5.12 -34.85
C ASN A 417 -20.28 -3.98 -34.54
N SER A 418 -21.19 -4.16 -33.58
CA SER A 418 -22.11 -3.10 -33.15
C SER A 418 -21.41 -1.91 -32.49
N ALA A 419 -20.18 -2.13 -32.00
CA ALA A 419 -19.31 -1.10 -31.42
C ALA A 419 -18.24 -0.60 -32.41
N GLY A 420 -18.26 -1.04 -33.67
CA GLY A 420 -17.28 -0.67 -34.69
C GLY A 420 -15.92 -1.37 -34.55
N VAL A 421 -15.85 -2.49 -33.83
CA VAL A 421 -14.63 -3.28 -33.65
C VAL A 421 -14.72 -4.56 -34.49
N ASP A 422 -13.84 -4.70 -35.48
CA ASP A 422 -13.72 -5.94 -36.26
C ASP A 422 -12.72 -6.88 -35.59
N PHE A 423 -13.23 -7.89 -34.88
CA PHE A 423 -12.39 -8.88 -34.19
C PHE A 423 -11.48 -9.64 -35.15
N ALA A 424 -11.94 -9.93 -36.37
CA ALA A 424 -11.17 -10.67 -37.36
C ALA A 424 -10.02 -9.85 -37.96
N ALA A 425 -10.00 -8.53 -37.75
CA ALA A 425 -8.91 -7.64 -38.15
C ALA A 425 -7.83 -7.46 -37.07
N LEU A 426 -8.10 -7.86 -35.81
CA LEU A 426 -7.12 -7.77 -34.74
C LEU A 426 -6.01 -8.81 -34.94
N ARG A 427 -4.78 -8.44 -34.60
CA ARG A 427 -3.58 -9.26 -34.84
C ARG A 427 -2.70 -9.28 -33.61
N ASP A 428 -2.27 -10.44 -33.17
CA ASP A 428 -1.31 -10.58 -32.10
C ASP A 428 0.10 -10.06 -32.49
N PRO A 429 1.08 -10.04 -31.58
CA PRO A 429 2.42 -9.51 -31.85
C PRO A 429 3.14 -10.14 -33.05
N TRP A 430 2.75 -11.33 -33.48
CA TRP A 430 3.32 -12.05 -34.63
C TRP A 430 2.47 -11.94 -35.89
N GLY A 431 1.43 -11.08 -35.89
CA GLY A 431 0.58 -10.86 -37.05
C GLY A 431 -0.42 -11.97 -37.29
N ARG A 432 -0.70 -12.81 -36.29
CA ARG A 432 -1.72 -13.87 -36.36
C ARG A 432 -3.06 -13.35 -35.83
N PRO A 433 -4.20 -13.77 -36.39
CA PRO A 433 -5.50 -13.39 -35.86
C PRO A 433 -5.70 -14.01 -34.47
N TYR A 434 -6.26 -13.23 -33.54
CA TYR A 434 -6.65 -13.79 -32.24
C TYR A 434 -7.75 -14.84 -32.38
N ARG A 435 -7.73 -15.84 -31.50
CA ARG A 435 -8.79 -16.87 -31.40
C ARG A 435 -9.64 -16.66 -30.17
N ALA A 436 -10.94 -16.87 -30.31
CA ALA A 436 -11.89 -16.85 -29.20
C ALA A 436 -12.12 -18.27 -28.69
N GLN A 437 -11.81 -18.54 -27.44
CA GLN A 437 -12.06 -19.82 -26.78
C GLN A 437 -13.12 -19.65 -25.70
N PHE A 438 -14.29 -20.25 -25.94
CA PHE A 438 -15.39 -20.27 -24.99
C PHE A 438 -15.32 -21.50 -24.10
N SER A 439 -15.46 -21.30 -22.80
CA SER A 439 -15.51 -22.36 -21.81
C SER A 439 -16.36 -21.92 -20.62
N PHE A 440 -16.43 -22.74 -19.59
CA PHE A 440 -17.06 -22.34 -18.33
C PHE A 440 -16.27 -22.95 -17.18
N ALA A 441 -16.31 -22.29 -16.03
CA ALA A 441 -15.73 -22.77 -14.79
C ALA A 441 -16.67 -22.41 -13.65
N ARG A 442 -17.18 -23.44 -12.95
CA ARG A 442 -18.16 -23.30 -11.87
C ARG A 442 -19.36 -22.45 -12.33
N ASP A 443 -19.59 -21.29 -11.72
CA ASP A 443 -20.70 -20.36 -11.95
C ASP A 443 -20.44 -19.34 -13.08
N LEU A 444 -19.29 -19.44 -13.75
CA LEU A 444 -18.83 -18.48 -14.73
C LEU A 444 -18.78 -19.09 -16.14
N ASP A 445 -19.34 -18.36 -17.11
CA ASP A 445 -18.97 -18.53 -18.52
C ASP A 445 -17.68 -17.72 -18.78
N LEU A 446 -16.75 -18.31 -19.52
CA LEU A 446 -15.44 -17.76 -19.80
C LEU A 446 -15.23 -17.54 -21.29
N LEU A 447 -14.61 -16.42 -21.64
CA LEU A 447 -14.05 -16.16 -22.96
C LEU A 447 -12.56 -15.86 -22.80
N ASP A 448 -11.72 -16.70 -23.38
CA ASP A 448 -10.29 -16.45 -23.55
C ASP A 448 -10.01 -15.99 -24.98
N ILE A 449 -9.37 -14.83 -25.12
CA ILE A 449 -8.76 -14.38 -26.37
C ILE A 449 -7.34 -14.91 -26.38
N LYS A 450 -7.03 -15.83 -27.30
CA LYS A 450 -5.77 -16.55 -27.42
C LYS A 450 -4.89 -16.01 -28.55
N SER A 451 -3.60 -15.88 -28.26
CA SER A 451 -2.52 -15.67 -29.25
C SER A 451 -1.89 -17.01 -29.61
N ASP A 452 -1.40 -17.14 -30.84
CA ASP A 452 -0.70 -18.34 -31.33
C ASP A 452 0.80 -18.37 -30.97
N GLY A 453 1.25 -17.44 -30.12
CA GLY A 453 2.64 -17.41 -29.66
C GLY A 453 3.65 -17.07 -30.77
N ALA A 454 4.93 -17.18 -30.41
CA ALA A 454 6.05 -16.84 -31.26
C ALA A 454 6.32 -17.87 -32.36
N ASP A 455 5.86 -19.12 -32.20
CA ASP A 455 5.98 -20.14 -33.23
C ASP A 455 4.87 -20.06 -34.30
N GLU A 456 3.90 -19.15 -34.12
CA GLU A 456 2.78 -18.85 -34.99
C GLU A 456 1.80 -20.03 -35.20
N ARG A 457 1.82 -21.03 -34.31
CA ARG A 457 1.03 -22.25 -34.42
C ARG A 457 0.10 -22.41 -33.23
N ALA A 458 -1.20 -22.32 -33.48
CA ALA A 458 -2.20 -22.61 -32.47
C ALA A 458 -2.02 -23.99 -31.80
N GLY A 459 -2.13 -24.02 -30.47
CA GLY A 459 -2.17 -25.23 -29.65
C GLY A 459 -0.80 -25.74 -29.19
N THR A 460 0.24 -24.90 -29.27
CA THR A 460 1.60 -25.18 -28.79
C THR A 460 1.81 -24.56 -27.41
N ASP A 461 2.96 -24.87 -26.78
CA ASP A 461 3.25 -24.48 -25.40
C ASP A 461 3.43 -22.95 -25.22
N ASP A 462 3.66 -22.21 -26.31
CA ASP A 462 3.81 -20.76 -26.31
C ASP A 462 2.50 -20.00 -26.57
N ASP A 463 1.38 -20.69 -26.83
CA ASP A 463 0.05 -20.08 -26.82
C ASP A 463 -0.23 -19.44 -25.44
N PHE A 464 -0.65 -18.17 -25.44
CA PHE A 464 -1.07 -17.49 -24.21
C PHE A 464 -2.42 -16.79 -24.32
N THR A 465 -3.03 -16.56 -23.17
CA THR A 465 -4.28 -15.80 -23.06
C THR A 465 -3.96 -14.31 -23.02
N ALA A 466 -4.28 -13.62 -24.12
CA ALA A 466 -4.12 -12.19 -24.30
C ALA A 466 -5.16 -11.37 -23.50
N ALA A 467 -6.38 -11.87 -23.39
CA ALA A 467 -7.42 -11.33 -22.52
C ALA A 467 -8.36 -12.43 -22.05
N ARG A 468 -8.88 -12.31 -20.83
CA ARG A 468 -9.87 -13.22 -20.25
C ARG A 468 -11.07 -12.44 -19.76
N PHE A 469 -12.25 -12.94 -20.06
CA PHE A 469 -13.51 -12.45 -19.54
C PHE A 469 -14.22 -13.57 -18.76
N ALA A 470 -14.96 -13.18 -17.74
CA ALA A 470 -15.73 -14.09 -16.92
C ALA A 470 -17.07 -13.46 -16.54
N TRP A 471 -18.17 -14.17 -16.79
CA TRP A 471 -19.52 -13.69 -16.49
C TRP A 471 -20.32 -14.72 -15.70
N PRO A 472 -20.97 -14.33 -14.59
CA PRO A 472 -21.91 -15.20 -13.89
C PRO A 472 -23.08 -15.56 -14.79
N TYR A 473 -23.14 -16.81 -15.28
CA TYR A 473 -24.15 -17.19 -16.26
C TYR A 473 -25.56 -17.20 -15.69
N PHE A 474 -25.67 -17.35 -14.37
CA PHE A 474 -26.96 -17.48 -13.68
C PHE A 474 -27.60 -16.12 -13.39
N ARG A 475 -26.91 -14.99 -13.61
CA ARG A 475 -27.38 -13.65 -13.25
C ARG A 475 -28.79 -13.35 -13.76
N ALA A 476 -29.06 -13.58 -15.04
CA ALA A 476 -30.37 -13.27 -15.64
C ALA A 476 -31.52 -14.08 -15.01
N VAL A 477 -31.27 -15.33 -14.62
CA VAL A 477 -32.24 -16.18 -13.92
C VAL A 477 -32.36 -15.78 -12.45
N GLY A 478 -31.24 -15.51 -11.80
CA GLY A 478 -31.20 -15.01 -10.43
C GLY A 478 -31.97 -13.71 -10.23
N GLU A 479 -31.83 -12.76 -11.15
CA GLU A 479 -32.60 -11.51 -11.13
C GLU A 479 -34.11 -11.74 -11.32
N ARG A 480 -34.52 -12.78 -12.07
CA ARG A 480 -35.93 -13.20 -12.15
C ARG A 480 -36.42 -13.75 -10.80
N ILE A 481 -35.63 -14.58 -10.14
CA ILE A 481 -35.94 -15.10 -8.79
C ILE A 481 -36.12 -13.95 -7.80
N ASN A 482 -35.24 -12.95 -7.83
CA ASN A 482 -35.34 -11.78 -6.96
C ASN A 482 -36.63 -10.97 -7.21
N ARG A 483 -36.99 -10.74 -8.48
CA ARG A 483 -38.24 -10.05 -8.84
C ARG A 483 -39.48 -10.83 -8.42
N ALA A 484 -39.53 -12.13 -8.72
CA ALA A 484 -40.62 -13.01 -8.33
C ALA A 484 -40.85 -13.01 -6.81
N ALA A 485 -39.77 -13.08 -6.02
CA ALA A 485 -39.84 -12.99 -4.56
C ALA A 485 -40.34 -11.62 -4.07
N ALA A 486 -39.85 -10.53 -4.66
CA ALA A 486 -40.27 -9.18 -4.32
C ALA A 486 -41.75 -8.91 -4.68
N ASP A 487 -42.20 -9.37 -5.84
CA ASP A 487 -43.57 -9.16 -6.30
C ASP A 487 -44.58 -10.04 -5.55
N TYR A 488 -44.18 -11.26 -5.15
CA TYR A 488 -44.94 -12.05 -4.19
C TYR A 488 -45.15 -11.31 -2.87
N HIS A 489 -44.08 -10.71 -2.33
CA HIS A 489 -44.15 -9.95 -1.09
C HIS A 489 -45.05 -8.73 -1.20
N LYS A 490 -44.89 -7.91 -2.25
CA LYS A 490 -45.78 -6.76 -2.49
C LYS A 490 -47.25 -7.16 -2.59
N ARG A 491 -47.56 -8.32 -3.17
CA ARG A 491 -48.93 -8.77 -3.40
C ARG A 491 -49.59 -9.42 -2.19
N THR A 492 -48.81 -10.11 -1.36
CA THR A 492 -49.36 -10.96 -0.28
C THR A 492 -48.94 -10.56 1.12
N SER A 493 -47.97 -9.65 1.24
CA SER A 493 -47.20 -9.39 2.46
C SER A 493 -46.49 -10.62 3.03
N GLY A 494 -46.50 -11.75 2.32
CA GLY A 494 -45.78 -12.97 2.67
C GLY A 494 -44.38 -13.00 2.06
N TYR A 495 -43.66 -14.10 2.32
CA TYR A 495 -42.33 -14.33 1.76
C TYR A 495 -42.30 -15.68 1.02
N VAL A 496 -41.51 -15.79 -0.04
CA VAL A 496 -41.29 -17.06 -0.72
C VAL A 496 -40.37 -17.92 0.15
N ARG A 497 -40.93 -18.99 0.73
CA ARG A 497 -40.24 -19.85 1.72
C ARG A 497 -40.11 -21.31 1.29
N ASP A 498 -40.62 -21.66 0.11
CA ASP A 498 -40.61 -23.02 -0.42
C ASP A 498 -40.60 -23.04 -1.96
N LEU A 499 -40.22 -24.20 -2.50
CA LEU A 499 -40.08 -24.41 -3.93
C LEU A 499 -41.41 -24.33 -4.70
N PRO A 500 -42.54 -24.90 -4.22
CA PRO A 500 -43.83 -24.73 -4.89
C PRO A 500 -44.22 -23.27 -5.10
N THR A 501 -44.09 -22.43 -4.06
CA THR A 501 -44.38 -20.99 -4.15
C THR A 501 -43.47 -20.31 -5.18
N LEU A 502 -42.16 -20.59 -5.13
CA LEU A 502 -41.21 -20.04 -6.11
C LEU A 502 -41.56 -20.44 -7.56
N LYS A 503 -41.93 -21.71 -7.79
CA LYS A 503 -42.34 -22.20 -9.11
C LYS A 503 -43.56 -21.47 -9.64
N ASP A 504 -44.57 -21.28 -8.81
CA ASP A 504 -45.81 -20.62 -9.22
C ASP A 504 -45.59 -19.14 -9.54
N GLU A 505 -44.74 -18.44 -8.78
CA GLU A 505 -44.39 -17.05 -9.06
C GLU A 505 -43.55 -16.90 -10.34
N LEU A 506 -42.58 -17.78 -10.57
CA LEU A 506 -41.81 -17.75 -11.82
C LEU A 506 -42.66 -18.10 -13.06
N ARG A 507 -43.64 -19.02 -12.92
CA ARG A 507 -44.60 -19.31 -14.00
C ARG A 507 -45.46 -18.11 -14.35
N ARG A 508 -45.82 -17.26 -13.37
CA ARG A 508 -46.52 -15.98 -13.62
C ARG A 508 -45.68 -15.01 -14.45
N GLU A 509 -44.35 -15.07 -14.33
CA GLU A 509 -43.40 -14.34 -15.18
C GLU A 509 -43.08 -15.06 -16.52
N GLY A 510 -43.76 -16.16 -16.83
CA GLY A 510 -43.53 -16.95 -18.04
C GLY A 510 -42.24 -17.77 -18.02
N PHE A 511 -41.67 -18.05 -16.85
CA PHE A 511 -40.45 -18.84 -16.70
C PHE A 511 -40.74 -20.19 -16.04
N ASP A 512 -40.38 -21.28 -16.72
CA ASP A 512 -40.55 -22.64 -16.22
C ASP A 512 -39.26 -23.15 -15.56
N LEU A 513 -39.24 -23.14 -14.22
CA LEU A 513 -38.10 -23.58 -13.42
C LEU A 513 -37.75 -25.06 -13.64
N GLU A 514 -38.71 -25.90 -14.05
CA GLU A 514 -38.49 -27.35 -14.22
C GLU A 514 -37.69 -27.70 -15.47
N ARG A 515 -37.57 -26.75 -16.40
CA ARG A 515 -36.73 -26.88 -17.61
C ARG A 515 -35.32 -26.35 -17.44
N LEU A 516 -35.05 -25.65 -16.34
CA LEU A 516 -33.74 -25.09 -16.04
C LEU A 516 -32.75 -26.22 -15.74
N ARG A 517 -31.59 -26.18 -16.40
CA ARG A 517 -30.48 -27.13 -16.23
C ARG A 517 -29.18 -26.37 -16.04
N ASP A 518 -28.27 -26.94 -15.26
CA ASP A 518 -26.91 -26.44 -15.12
C ASP A 518 -26.03 -26.79 -16.32
N ARG A 519 -24.76 -26.35 -16.27
CA ARG A 519 -23.79 -26.58 -17.36
C ARG A 519 -23.42 -28.05 -17.56
N TRP A 520 -23.80 -28.94 -16.63
CA TRP A 520 -23.64 -30.39 -16.72
C TRP A 520 -24.94 -31.13 -17.03
N GLY A 521 -26.01 -30.39 -17.33
CA GLY A 521 -27.31 -30.92 -17.73
C GLY A 521 -28.17 -31.43 -16.56
N GLN A 522 -27.85 -31.08 -15.32
CA GLN A 522 -28.60 -31.45 -14.12
C GLN A 522 -29.55 -30.35 -13.66
N PRO A 523 -30.66 -30.70 -12.96
CA PRO A 523 -31.49 -29.70 -12.29
C PRO A 523 -30.73 -29.06 -11.11
N TYR A 524 -31.04 -27.80 -10.82
CA TYR A 524 -30.49 -27.09 -9.65
C TYR A 524 -31.17 -27.51 -8.34
N ARG A 525 -30.45 -27.43 -7.22
CA ARG A 525 -30.99 -27.53 -5.86
C ARG A 525 -31.39 -26.14 -5.36
N PHE A 526 -32.56 -26.07 -4.70
CA PHE A 526 -33.09 -24.85 -4.11
C PHE A 526 -33.28 -25.03 -2.62
N ASP A 527 -32.56 -24.24 -1.82
CA ASP A 527 -32.66 -24.25 -0.37
C ASP A 527 -33.23 -22.93 0.15
N PHE A 528 -34.17 -23.03 1.09
CA PHE A 528 -34.86 -21.89 1.68
C PHE A 528 -34.44 -21.74 3.14
N GLY A 529 -33.77 -20.62 3.44
CA GLY A 529 -33.08 -20.44 4.71
C GLY A 529 -33.29 -19.07 5.32
N VAL A 530 -32.53 -18.82 6.39
CA VAL A 530 -32.45 -17.53 7.07
C VAL A 530 -30.98 -17.26 7.34
N VAL A 531 -30.49 -16.08 6.94
CA VAL A 531 -29.12 -15.62 7.23
C VAL A 531 -29.19 -14.16 7.68
N GLY A 532 -28.83 -13.90 8.92
CA GLY A 532 -28.99 -12.57 9.53
C GLY A 532 -30.45 -12.11 9.47
N SER A 533 -30.69 -10.91 8.95
CA SER A 533 -32.04 -10.36 8.76
C SER A 533 -32.71 -10.76 7.44
N ASN A 534 -32.15 -11.72 6.69
CA ASN A 534 -32.64 -12.07 5.36
C ASN A 534 -33.23 -13.48 5.33
N TYR A 535 -34.41 -13.61 4.72
CA TYR A 535 -34.80 -14.88 4.11
C TYR A 535 -33.96 -15.11 2.86
N THR A 536 -33.49 -16.34 2.70
CA THR A 536 -32.62 -16.73 1.60
C THR A 536 -33.29 -17.75 0.69
N ILE A 537 -33.09 -17.59 -0.62
CA ILE A 537 -33.30 -18.64 -1.62
C ILE A 537 -31.93 -18.90 -2.22
N LYS A 538 -31.29 -20.01 -1.81
CA LYS A 538 -29.99 -20.44 -2.31
C LYS A 538 -30.20 -21.40 -3.47
N VAL A 539 -29.50 -21.16 -4.57
CA VAL A 539 -29.51 -22.01 -5.77
C VAL A 539 -28.13 -22.62 -5.94
N GLU A 540 -28.07 -23.94 -6.07
CA GLU A 540 -26.82 -24.69 -6.16
C GLU A 540 -26.80 -25.62 -7.37
N SER A 541 -25.64 -25.74 -8.00
CA SER A 541 -25.34 -26.76 -9.01
C SER A 541 -24.58 -27.90 -8.38
N GLY A 542 -24.88 -29.13 -8.84
CA GLY A 542 -24.22 -30.36 -8.41
C GLY A 542 -22.90 -30.62 -9.14
N GLY A 543 -22.27 -29.59 -9.70
CA GLY A 543 -20.94 -29.66 -10.29
C GLY A 543 -20.76 -30.68 -11.42
N ALA A 544 -19.50 -31.02 -11.66
CA ALA A 544 -19.08 -31.96 -12.69
C ALA A 544 -19.41 -33.41 -12.33
N ASN A 545 -19.47 -33.75 -11.03
CA ASN A 545 -19.83 -35.08 -10.55
C ASN A 545 -21.34 -35.38 -10.73
N LYS A 546 -22.17 -34.36 -10.99
CA LYS A 546 -23.62 -34.42 -11.21
C LYS A 546 -24.41 -34.95 -10.01
N MET A 547 -23.86 -34.83 -8.81
CA MET A 547 -24.44 -35.38 -7.58
C MET A 547 -24.39 -34.35 -6.46
N PHE A 548 -25.54 -34.07 -5.87
CA PHE A 548 -25.61 -33.22 -4.70
C PHE A 548 -25.09 -33.93 -3.46
N GLU A 549 -24.09 -33.34 -2.83
CA GLU A 549 -23.42 -33.89 -1.67
C GLU A 549 -23.81 -33.14 -0.39
N SER A 550 -23.45 -33.73 0.75
CA SER A 550 -23.60 -33.05 2.03
C SER A 550 -22.51 -31.96 2.16
N PRO A 551 -22.83 -30.76 2.68
CA PRO A 551 -21.85 -29.67 2.85
C PRO A 551 -20.61 -30.00 3.69
N ARG A 552 -20.58 -31.17 4.34
CA ARG A 552 -19.48 -31.64 5.19
C ARG A 552 -18.49 -32.57 4.48
N VAL A 553 -18.72 -32.89 3.21
CA VAL A 553 -17.81 -33.73 2.41
C VAL A 553 -16.65 -32.88 1.92
N ALA A 554 -15.42 -33.23 2.33
CA ALA A 554 -14.22 -32.58 1.82
C ALA A 554 -14.03 -32.94 0.34
N GLY A 555 -13.84 -31.92 -0.51
CA GLY A 555 -13.66 -32.10 -1.95
C GLY A 555 -14.95 -32.09 -2.78
N SER A 556 -16.08 -31.67 -2.20
CA SER A 556 -17.32 -31.48 -2.98
C SER A 556 -17.14 -30.43 -4.08
N ASP A 557 -17.68 -30.72 -5.25
CA ASP A 557 -17.75 -29.81 -6.39
C ASP A 557 -19.14 -29.13 -6.52
N ASP A 558 -20.02 -29.31 -5.53
CA ASP A 558 -21.23 -28.51 -5.38
C ASP A 558 -20.87 -27.03 -5.14
N PHE A 559 -21.60 -26.11 -5.77
CA PHE A 559 -21.38 -24.69 -5.53
C PHE A 559 -22.65 -23.84 -5.69
N PRO A 560 -22.75 -22.72 -4.92
CA PRO A 560 -23.82 -21.76 -5.11
C PRO A 560 -23.66 -21.02 -6.43
N VAL A 561 -24.74 -20.95 -7.21
CA VAL A 561 -24.82 -20.11 -8.42
C VAL A 561 -25.59 -18.81 -8.19
N TRP A 562 -26.44 -18.77 -7.16
CA TRP A 562 -27.19 -17.58 -6.79
C TRP A 562 -27.66 -17.64 -5.34
N THR A 563 -27.77 -16.47 -4.71
CA THR A 563 -28.49 -16.32 -3.44
C THR A 563 -29.39 -15.10 -3.53
N SER A 564 -30.70 -15.32 -3.51
CA SER A 564 -31.68 -14.24 -3.32
C SER A 564 -31.79 -13.93 -1.84
N LEU A 565 -31.80 -12.63 -1.52
CA LEU A 565 -31.95 -12.12 -0.15
C LEU A 565 -33.21 -11.27 -0.08
N THR A 566 -34.06 -11.52 0.91
CA THR A 566 -35.20 -10.66 1.23
C THR A 566 -35.15 -10.31 2.71
N ASP A 567 -34.96 -9.04 3.03
CA ASP A 567 -34.89 -8.56 4.42
C ASP A 567 -36.28 -8.64 5.06
N TYR A 568 -36.49 -9.67 5.88
CA TYR A 568 -37.79 -9.92 6.52
C TYR A 568 -38.10 -8.89 7.60
N PHE A 569 -37.10 -8.12 8.04
CA PHE A 569 -37.22 -7.17 9.13
C PHE A 569 -37.23 -5.72 8.64
N ALA A 570 -37.15 -5.48 7.32
CA ALA A 570 -37.03 -4.14 6.76
C ALA A 570 -38.19 -3.21 7.17
N GLU A 571 -39.44 -3.66 7.01
CA GLU A 571 -40.63 -2.88 7.34
C GLU A 571 -40.72 -2.60 8.85
N THR A 572 -40.51 -3.63 9.67
CA THR A 572 -40.46 -3.51 11.12
C THR A 572 -39.37 -2.54 11.57
N ARG A 573 -38.17 -2.64 10.98
CA ARG A 573 -37.04 -1.74 11.25
C ARG A 573 -37.40 -0.30 10.91
N ALA A 574 -37.94 -0.06 9.72
CA ALA A 574 -38.36 1.27 9.30
C ALA A 574 -39.43 1.85 10.25
N SER A 575 -40.39 1.03 10.70
CA SER A 575 -41.39 1.45 11.68
C SER A 575 -40.77 1.77 13.05
N VAL A 576 -39.87 0.92 13.54
CA VAL A 576 -39.17 1.16 14.82
C VAL A 576 -38.33 2.43 14.75
N ASP A 577 -37.54 2.60 13.69
CA ASP A 577 -36.68 3.77 13.48
C ASP A 577 -37.51 5.06 13.38
N ALA A 578 -38.63 5.05 12.66
CA ALA A 578 -39.53 6.19 12.57
C ALA A 578 -40.07 6.61 13.95
N VAL A 579 -40.44 5.65 14.80
CA VAL A 579 -40.97 5.89 16.14
C VAL A 579 -39.88 6.41 17.08
N LEU A 580 -38.69 5.82 17.05
CA LEU A 580 -37.55 6.27 17.84
C LEU A 580 -37.11 7.69 17.44
N ALA A 581 -37.06 7.98 16.14
CA ALA A 581 -36.76 9.31 15.62
C ALA A 581 -37.83 10.34 16.01
N ALA A 582 -39.12 9.96 16.00
CA ALA A 582 -40.20 10.82 16.46
C ALA A 582 -40.08 11.15 17.95
N ARG A 583 -39.78 10.15 18.80
CA ARG A 583 -39.54 10.37 20.25
C ARG A 583 -38.32 11.26 20.49
N LEU A 584 -37.21 11.01 19.79
CA LEU A 584 -35.99 11.81 19.94
C LEU A 584 -36.23 13.27 19.55
N ARG A 585 -36.94 13.52 18.44
CA ARG A 585 -37.28 14.89 18.01
C ARG A 585 -38.27 15.59 18.94
N GLY A 586 -39.27 14.87 19.46
CA GLY A 586 -40.32 15.45 20.29
C GLY A 586 -39.93 15.66 21.75
N MET A 587 -39.18 14.72 22.34
CA MET A 587 -38.87 14.71 23.77
C MET A 587 -37.38 14.91 24.08
N GLY A 588 -36.49 14.88 23.09
CA GLY A 588 -35.04 14.97 23.30
C GLY A 588 -34.43 13.75 24.02
N ASP A 589 -35.17 12.65 24.10
CA ASP A 589 -34.81 11.44 24.84
C ASP A 589 -34.83 10.20 23.92
N PHE A 590 -33.97 9.23 24.22
CA PHE A 590 -33.83 7.96 23.52
C PHE A 590 -33.96 6.78 24.50
N PRO A 591 -34.70 5.70 24.19
CA PRO A 591 -34.87 4.58 25.12
C PRO A 591 -33.55 3.95 25.55
N GLN A 592 -33.32 3.87 26.86
CA GLN A 592 -32.11 3.27 27.48
C GLN A 592 -32.42 1.95 28.22
N THR A 593 -33.70 1.58 28.32
CA THR A 593 -34.15 0.35 28.97
C THR A 593 -35.23 -0.30 28.13
N GLU A 594 -35.38 -1.62 28.28
CA GLU A 594 -36.41 -2.37 27.57
C GLU A 594 -37.83 -1.89 27.91
N ALA A 595 -38.07 -1.50 29.18
CA ALA A 595 -39.35 -0.93 29.59
C ALA A 595 -39.68 0.38 28.84
N SER A 596 -38.70 1.27 28.70
CA SER A 596 -38.85 2.52 27.94
C SER A 596 -39.07 2.26 26.44
N LEU A 597 -38.37 1.25 25.89
CA LEU A 597 -38.57 0.82 24.50
C LEU A 597 -39.99 0.28 24.27
N ARG A 598 -40.46 -0.63 25.12
CA ARG A 598 -41.81 -1.20 25.06
C ARG A 598 -42.88 -0.12 25.10
N GLU A 599 -42.75 0.85 26.01
CA GLU A 599 -43.68 1.97 26.08
C GLU A 599 -43.67 2.81 24.80
N THR A 600 -42.49 3.09 24.26
CA THR A 600 -42.29 3.87 23.03
C THR A 600 -42.97 3.21 21.84
N LEU A 601 -42.71 1.92 21.64
CA LEU A 601 -43.27 1.15 20.53
C LEU A 601 -44.80 0.97 20.66
N ARG A 602 -45.29 0.69 21.88
CA ARG A 602 -46.73 0.52 22.14
C ARG A 602 -47.54 1.76 21.77
N ARG A 603 -47.03 2.97 22.05
CA ARG A 603 -47.69 4.24 21.70
C ARG A 603 -47.84 4.44 20.19
N ALA A 604 -47.02 3.77 19.39
CA ALA A 604 -47.07 3.79 17.93
C ALA A 604 -47.74 2.54 17.32
N GLY A 605 -48.38 1.70 18.15
CA GLY A 605 -49.06 0.48 17.67
C GLY A 605 -48.13 -0.69 17.36
N VAL A 606 -46.82 -0.57 17.61
CA VAL A 606 -45.85 -1.66 17.45
C VAL A 606 -45.76 -2.46 18.75
N LYS A 607 -46.13 -3.73 18.71
CA LYS A 607 -46.05 -4.62 19.87
C LYS A 607 -44.70 -5.32 19.92
N TYR A 608 -43.85 -4.88 20.85
CA TYR A 608 -42.49 -5.40 21.00
C TYR A 608 -42.46 -6.93 21.23
N GLU A 609 -43.47 -7.48 21.89
CA GLU A 609 -43.60 -8.91 22.24
C GLU A 609 -43.91 -9.81 21.03
N GLU A 610 -44.41 -9.22 19.95
CA GLU A 610 -44.76 -9.91 18.70
C GLU A 610 -43.63 -9.81 17.67
N LEU A 611 -42.56 -9.07 17.97
CA LEU A 611 -41.40 -8.97 17.10
C LEU A 611 -40.61 -10.28 17.13
N ALA A 612 -40.51 -10.93 15.98
CA ALA A 612 -39.80 -12.18 15.80
C ALA A 612 -38.71 -12.06 14.73
N ASP A 613 -37.71 -12.92 14.84
CA ASP A 613 -36.70 -13.12 13.81
C ASP A 613 -37.17 -14.11 12.73
N GLY A 614 -36.32 -14.36 11.73
CA GLY A 614 -36.65 -15.23 10.60
C GLY A 614 -36.85 -16.71 10.99
N TRP A 615 -36.42 -17.13 12.19
CA TRP A 615 -36.64 -18.47 12.74
C TRP A 615 -37.90 -18.55 13.61
N GLY A 616 -38.62 -17.43 13.79
CA GLY A 616 -39.80 -17.35 14.64
C GLY A 616 -39.49 -17.16 16.12
N ASN A 617 -38.23 -16.91 16.48
CA ASN A 617 -37.86 -16.61 17.86
C ASN A 617 -38.10 -15.14 18.16
N ARG A 618 -38.41 -14.81 19.42
CA ARG A 618 -38.54 -13.42 19.87
C ARG A 618 -37.20 -12.71 19.82
N ILE A 619 -37.21 -11.46 19.38
CA ILE A 619 -36.03 -10.60 19.44
C ILE A 619 -35.84 -10.00 20.84
N TYR A 620 -34.62 -9.55 21.15
CA TYR A 620 -34.29 -8.89 22.40
C TYR A 620 -33.48 -7.61 22.17
N ALA A 621 -33.58 -6.66 23.10
CA ALA A 621 -32.92 -5.36 23.00
C ALA A 621 -31.67 -5.28 23.86
N THR A 622 -30.60 -4.70 23.33
CA THR A 622 -29.41 -4.31 24.09
C THR A 622 -29.14 -2.82 23.95
N PHE A 623 -28.68 -2.19 25.02
CA PHE A 623 -28.49 -0.75 25.10
C PHE A 623 -27.03 -0.44 25.45
N SER A 624 -26.43 0.54 24.78
CA SER A 624 -25.11 1.05 25.13
C SER A 624 -25.09 2.57 25.10
N LYS A 625 -24.22 3.14 25.94
CA LYS A 625 -23.96 4.57 26.05
C LYS A 625 -22.47 4.80 25.89
N GLU A 626 -22.11 5.59 24.90
CA GLU A 626 -20.72 5.99 24.66
C GLU A 626 -20.62 7.51 24.68
N THR A 627 -19.55 8.02 25.27
CA THR A 627 -19.24 9.45 25.22
C THR A 627 -18.00 9.64 24.36
N ARG A 628 -18.12 10.45 23.31
CA ARG A 628 -16.99 10.80 22.44
C ARG A 628 -16.84 12.31 22.31
N PHE A 629 -15.60 12.76 22.15
CA PHE A 629 -15.30 14.12 21.72
C PHE A 629 -15.31 14.14 20.19
N THR A 630 -16.15 14.98 19.60
CA THR A 630 -16.27 15.09 18.15
C THR A 630 -16.58 16.52 17.76
N ASP A 631 -16.41 16.80 16.47
CA ASP A 631 -16.60 18.11 15.87
C ASP A 631 -18.01 18.20 15.28
N ARG A 632 -18.83 19.12 15.80
CA ARG A 632 -20.09 19.48 15.15
C ARG A 632 -19.78 20.51 14.07
N VAL A 633 -19.88 20.08 12.83
CA VAL A 633 -19.73 20.94 11.65
C VAL A 633 -21.08 21.56 11.31
N THR A 634 -21.21 22.87 11.44
CA THR A 634 -22.33 23.65 10.93
C THR A 634 -21.89 24.43 9.70
N PHE A 635 -22.63 24.27 8.61
CA PHE A 635 -22.45 25.04 7.38
C PHE A 635 -23.41 26.23 7.42
N GLU A 636 -22.89 27.44 7.61
CA GLU A 636 -23.69 28.66 7.41
C GLU A 636 -23.55 29.11 5.96
N ASP A 637 -24.65 29.10 5.22
CA ASP A 637 -24.73 29.66 3.88
C ASP A 637 -24.99 31.17 3.99
N ARG A 638 -23.93 31.96 4.21
CA ARG A 638 -24.05 33.42 4.34
C ARG A 638 -24.17 34.07 2.97
N ARG A 639 -25.40 34.26 2.50
CA ARG A 639 -25.66 35.16 1.37
C ARG A 639 -25.51 36.62 1.80
N ARG A 640 -24.31 37.18 1.66
CA ARG A 640 -24.10 38.63 1.49
C ARG A 640 -22.78 38.91 0.76
N TYR A 641 -22.90 39.31 -0.51
CA TYR A 641 -21.92 40.02 -1.34
C TYR A 641 -20.49 39.45 -1.39
N ASP A 642 -20.30 38.31 -2.06
CA ASP A 642 -19.03 37.89 -2.68
C ASP A 642 -19.35 36.91 -3.84
N PRO A 643 -18.72 36.94 -5.04
CA PRO A 643 -19.04 36.03 -6.15
C PRO A 643 -18.52 34.59 -5.97
N VAL A 644 -17.78 34.31 -4.90
CA VAL A 644 -17.25 32.99 -4.58
C VAL A 644 -18.15 32.31 -3.55
N HIS A 645 -18.65 31.12 -3.87
CA HIS A 645 -19.45 30.30 -2.96
C HIS A 645 -18.57 29.81 -1.80
N GLU A 646 -18.35 30.62 -0.77
CA GLU A 646 -17.68 30.18 0.46
C GLU A 646 -18.70 29.66 1.47
N THR A 647 -18.78 28.35 1.58
CA THR A 647 -19.50 27.69 2.66
C THR A 647 -18.74 27.92 3.97
N HIS A 648 -19.24 28.80 4.84
CA HIS A 648 -18.60 29.04 6.13
C HIS A 648 -18.79 27.79 7.01
N LYS A 649 -17.69 27.06 7.24
CA LYS A 649 -17.65 25.85 8.05
C LYS A 649 -17.32 26.23 9.49
N GLU A 650 -18.33 26.34 10.34
CA GLU A 650 -18.15 26.50 11.77
C GLU A 650 -17.97 25.11 12.40
N ILE A 651 -16.82 24.88 13.03
CA ILE A 651 -16.50 23.62 13.70
C ILE A 651 -16.56 23.86 15.21
N LYS A 652 -17.59 23.32 15.87
CA LYS A 652 -17.72 23.39 17.33
C LYS A 652 -17.34 22.05 17.96
N PRO A 653 -16.27 21.97 18.78
CA PRO A 653 -15.98 20.77 19.54
C PRO A 653 -17.11 20.52 20.54
N ILE A 654 -17.67 19.32 20.51
CA ILE A 654 -18.73 18.90 21.40
C ILE A 654 -18.38 17.58 22.07
N THR A 655 -18.77 17.45 23.33
CA THR A 655 -18.93 16.15 23.96
C THR A 655 -20.26 15.58 23.47
N GLN A 656 -20.21 14.57 22.61
CA GLN A 656 -21.39 13.86 22.15
C GLN A 656 -21.58 12.59 22.99
N THR A 657 -22.74 12.47 23.62
CA THR A 657 -23.20 11.19 24.17
C THR A 657 -23.99 10.46 23.09
N LEU A 658 -23.54 9.28 22.68
CA LEU A 658 -24.24 8.38 21.78
C LEU A 658 -24.99 7.33 22.59
N TYR A 659 -26.28 7.22 22.33
CA TYR A 659 -27.12 6.12 22.80
C TYR A 659 -27.36 5.18 21.62
N ALA A 660 -27.04 3.90 21.80
CA ALA A 660 -27.32 2.87 20.81
C ALA A 660 -28.28 1.83 21.39
N LEU A 661 -29.27 1.49 20.57
CA LEU A 661 -30.18 0.37 20.78
C LEU A 661 -29.92 -0.63 19.65
N ALA A 662 -29.67 -1.88 20.02
CA ALA A 662 -29.63 -2.99 19.06
C ALA A 662 -30.77 -3.96 19.35
N LEU A 663 -31.56 -4.26 18.33
CA LEU A 663 -32.51 -5.37 18.32
C LEU A 663 -31.80 -6.61 17.79
N ARG A 664 -31.72 -7.65 18.61
CA ARG A 664 -30.92 -8.85 18.37
C ARG A 664 -31.82 -10.08 18.26
N SER A 665 -31.45 -10.98 17.36
CA SER A 665 -32.01 -12.32 17.22
C SER A 665 -31.23 -13.29 18.11
N VAL A 666 -31.89 -14.34 18.59
CA VAL A 666 -31.24 -15.47 19.28
C VAL A 666 -30.77 -16.55 18.28
N GLY A 667 -30.85 -16.27 16.98
CA GLY A 667 -30.37 -17.13 15.93
C GLY A 667 -31.07 -18.49 15.83
N PRO A 668 -30.51 -19.41 15.02
CA PRO A 668 -31.02 -20.76 14.87
C PRO A 668 -30.78 -21.66 16.11
N ASP A 669 -29.80 -21.32 16.96
CA ASP A 669 -29.46 -22.09 18.17
C ASP A 669 -30.30 -21.71 19.40
N GLY A 670 -31.08 -20.63 19.30
CA GLY A 670 -31.97 -20.14 20.35
C GLY A 670 -31.22 -19.53 21.54
N LYS A 671 -29.95 -19.16 21.39
CA LYS A 671 -29.11 -18.63 22.48
C LYS A 671 -28.73 -17.17 22.24
N THR A 672 -28.59 -16.44 23.33
CA THR A 672 -28.13 -15.04 23.27
C THR A 672 -26.60 -14.99 23.25
N ASN A 673 -26.05 -13.98 22.56
CA ASN A 673 -24.61 -13.68 22.51
C ASN A 673 -23.72 -14.81 21.91
N THR A 674 -24.28 -15.63 21.02
CA THR A 674 -23.53 -16.57 20.19
C THR A 674 -23.29 -15.99 18.78
N PRO A 675 -22.21 -16.39 18.08
CA PRO A 675 -21.87 -15.91 16.73
C PRO A 675 -22.92 -16.21 15.66
#